data_AF-A0A2S4UXG8-F1
#
_entry.id   AF-A0A2S4UXG8-F1
#
_cell.length_a   1.000
_cell.length_b   1.000
_cell.length_c   1.000
_cell.angle_alpha   90.00
_cell.angle_beta   90.00
_cell.angle_gamma   90.00
#
_symmetry.space_group_name_H-M   'P 1'
#
loop_
_entity.id
_entity.type
_entity.pdbx_description
1 polymer ?
#
loop_
_entity_poly.entity_id
_entity_poly.type
_entity_poly.pdbx_seq_one_letter_code
_entity_poly.pdbx_strand_id
1 'polypeptide(L)'
;MSERVNEYLHHLGLTSSRQTAIDSLRTLSAYAESNLRKVMALEVSPAFGPFICIDNLDMEERVHLVSVGHRTMMFHGTWGYIHTPPKALLESLDLSEITLQSYNQALQTVRTMNITPRDFLPDRATEDHYVQVWKSQLATVMKKYIAIPATTEGAHPTQPPPLEVLSHAAPDFHMLKLMDEADNSAEGIGQVMESIRRQTGLTPAEFVGRLQPMEGDLGTCQNFHSMRALRAPNNRPEENMNNITFQLGASHTLWNIGQTIFTKHFGDSNNGENMGAWRTLNALGTPPNKVLQKKDFTGMIRHLERVHEATLFHCLRVIMKIEGQPIRDTLPTIPTSRWNQVIDDCYLKYCSPAARRQAYEKCRVDKSMQRRKLDETELDEVKKRHKQSKLSNLLVRLHEFSTVVEANRAMKQGDIGRLINIWRMWSVMSQSLPGLTHYATYLPRLVLLLTKVLPPSLSKFFQHSMLVSPSGRPGHFVAKDFFLENHNYWLKFFYNRGGIGTQVERLKELFSLNIPLLRSLFHSMQLDSGKERVYQSHKVTLSPNSLQLFRQMAFDSDLLDQYDRKNHYRDITIDDSLVEGVGCFQDIISHKDHNLSRLRSHIPTYHQRHDDEEVSQARNMLMSDEDAMGSDEIMDESDNPEEMDPPSSDCM
;
A
#
# COMPACT_ATOMS: atom_id res chain seq x y z
N MET A 1 -29.20 18.67 -12.32
CA MET A 1 -30.50 19.08 -12.90
C MET A 1 -31.59 18.41 -12.08
N SER A 2 -32.55 19.15 -11.51
CA SER A 2 -33.61 18.52 -10.71
C SER A 2 -34.57 17.74 -11.60
N GLU A 3 -35.30 16.76 -11.04
CA GLU A 3 -36.26 15.95 -11.80
C GLU A 3 -37.26 16.82 -12.56
N ARG A 4 -37.77 17.87 -11.90
CA ARG A 4 -38.68 18.86 -12.48
C ARG A 4 -38.09 19.60 -13.68
N VAL A 5 -36.80 19.92 -13.65
CA VAL A 5 -36.13 20.60 -14.78
C VAL A 5 -35.95 19.62 -15.94
N ASN A 6 -35.57 18.36 -15.67
CA ASN A 6 -35.46 17.36 -16.72
C ASN A 6 -36.83 17.06 -17.36
N GLU A 7 -37.89 16.97 -16.56
CA GLU A 7 -39.26 16.75 -17.06
C GLU A 7 -39.73 17.91 -17.94
N TYR A 8 -39.47 19.16 -17.53
CA TYR A 8 -39.77 20.33 -18.34
C TYR A 8 -39.00 20.33 -19.68
N LEU A 9 -37.68 20.08 -19.65
CA LEU A 9 -36.87 20.01 -20.86
C LEU A 9 -37.26 18.83 -21.77
N HIS A 10 -37.71 17.72 -21.18
CA HIS A 10 -38.23 16.58 -21.93
C HIS A 10 -39.54 16.95 -22.65
N HIS A 11 -40.46 17.66 -21.99
CA HIS A 11 -41.68 18.17 -22.64
C HIS A 11 -41.38 19.14 -23.78
N LEU A 12 -40.27 19.88 -23.71
CA LEU A 12 -39.79 20.75 -24.80
C LEU A 12 -39.03 19.98 -25.90
N GLY A 13 -38.85 18.67 -25.77
CA GLY A 13 -38.09 17.84 -26.72
C GLY A 13 -36.57 18.04 -26.68
N LEU A 14 -36.06 18.67 -25.62
CA LEU A 14 -34.63 19.00 -25.46
C LEU A 14 -33.84 17.91 -24.71
N THR A 15 -34.53 17.03 -23.98
CA THR A 15 -33.91 15.91 -23.26
C THR A 15 -34.72 14.62 -23.40
N SER A 16 -34.06 13.49 -23.17
CA SER A 16 -34.73 12.19 -23.04
C SER A 16 -35.48 12.09 -21.71
N SER A 17 -36.54 11.28 -21.67
CA SER A 17 -37.27 11.04 -20.43
C SER A 17 -36.39 10.32 -19.40
N ARG A 18 -36.65 10.56 -18.11
CA ARG A 18 -36.00 9.83 -17.01
C ARG A 18 -36.23 8.32 -17.12
N GLN A 19 -37.42 7.91 -17.54
CA GLN A 19 -37.78 6.50 -17.70
C GLN A 19 -36.88 5.84 -18.75
N THR A 20 -36.69 6.50 -19.90
CA THR A 20 -35.78 6.05 -20.96
C THR A 20 -34.35 5.90 -20.46
N ALA A 21 -33.87 6.84 -19.64
CA ALA A 21 -32.52 6.75 -19.05
C ALA A 21 -32.39 5.58 -18.06
N ILE A 22 -33.40 5.35 -17.22
CA ILE A 22 -33.42 4.22 -16.27
C ILE A 22 -33.47 2.88 -17.02
N ASP A 23 -34.30 2.76 -18.05
CA ASP A 23 -34.41 1.53 -18.85
C ASP A 23 -33.13 1.26 -19.64
N SER A 24 -32.44 2.32 -20.10
CA SER A 24 -31.10 2.20 -20.69
C SER A 24 -30.09 1.68 -19.67
N LEU A 25 -30.07 2.20 -18.44
CA LEU A 25 -29.19 1.71 -17.38
C LEU A 25 -29.48 0.25 -17.00
N ARG A 26 -30.75 -0.14 -16.92
CA ARG A 26 -31.12 -1.55 -16.68
C ARG A 26 -30.62 -2.47 -17.79
N THR A 27 -30.74 -2.04 -19.05
CA THR A 27 -30.23 -2.78 -20.20
C THR A 27 -28.70 -2.92 -20.14
N LEU A 28 -28.00 -1.84 -19.78
CA LEU A 28 -26.55 -1.84 -19.59
C LEU A 28 -26.12 -2.75 -18.42
N SER A 29 -26.84 -2.73 -17.29
CA SER A 29 -26.60 -3.65 -16.17
C SER A 29 -26.75 -5.11 -16.61
N ALA A 30 -27.83 -5.46 -17.33
CA ALA A 30 -28.03 -6.83 -17.83
C ALA A 30 -26.91 -7.25 -18.80
N TYR A 31 -26.43 -6.33 -19.64
CA TYR A 31 -25.29 -6.57 -20.51
C TYR A 31 -23.98 -6.78 -19.74
N ALA A 32 -23.74 -5.96 -18.70
CA ALA A 32 -22.59 -6.09 -17.82
C ALA A 32 -22.60 -7.42 -17.05
N GLU A 33 -23.74 -7.84 -16.50
CA GLU A 33 -23.91 -9.16 -15.87
C GLU A 33 -23.64 -10.30 -16.88
N SER A 34 -24.12 -10.18 -18.12
CA SER A 34 -23.86 -11.16 -19.18
C SER A 34 -22.36 -11.26 -19.48
N ASN A 35 -21.64 -10.14 -19.57
CA ASN A 35 -20.20 -10.15 -19.83
C ASN A 35 -19.41 -10.71 -18.65
N LEU A 36 -19.79 -10.37 -17.42
CA LEU A 36 -19.21 -10.97 -16.21
C LEU A 36 -19.28 -12.50 -16.28
N ARG A 37 -20.45 -13.06 -16.62
CA ARG A 37 -20.64 -14.51 -16.78
C ARG A 37 -19.79 -15.10 -17.90
N LYS A 38 -19.64 -14.40 -19.03
CA LYS A 38 -18.78 -14.85 -20.15
C LYS A 38 -17.32 -14.94 -19.72
N VAL A 39 -16.80 -13.94 -19.02
CA VAL A 39 -15.41 -13.94 -18.55
C VAL A 39 -15.18 -14.99 -17.47
N MET A 40 -16.20 -15.30 -16.67
CA MET A 40 -16.13 -16.38 -15.68
C MET A 40 -16.32 -17.78 -16.28
N ALA A 41 -16.71 -17.92 -17.55
CA ALA A 41 -17.04 -19.21 -18.15
C ALA A 41 -15.84 -20.16 -18.20
N LEU A 42 -16.09 -21.47 -18.07
CA LEU A 42 -15.05 -22.50 -18.10
C LEU A 42 -14.36 -22.63 -19.46
N GLU A 43 -15.03 -22.20 -20.54
CA GLU A 43 -14.45 -22.15 -21.89
C GLU A 43 -13.27 -21.17 -21.98
N VAL A 44 -13.23 -20.15 -21.12
CA VAL A 44 -12.11 -19.19 -21.03
C VAL A 44 -10.92 -19.82 -20.32
N SER A 45 -11.15 -20.39 -19.13
CA SER A 45 -10.16 -21.16 -18.40
C SER A 45 -10.84 -22.15 -17.44
N PRO A 46 -10.59 -23.46 -17.59
CA PRO A 46 -11.15 -24.47 -16.68
C PRO A 46 -10.33 -24.60 -15.39
N ALA A 47 -9.05 -24.19 -15.38
CA ALA A 47 -8.12 -24.45 -14.28
C ALA A 47 -8.12 -23.36 -13.19
N PHE A 48 -8.38 -22.11 -13.58
CA PHE A 48 -8.39 -20.95 -12.68
C PHE A 48 -9.40 -19.90 -13.15
N GLY A 49 -9.91 -19.11 -12.21
CA GLY A 49 -10.74 -17.94 -12.48
C GLY A 49 -9.92 -16.67 -12.74
N PRO A 50 -10.55 -15.59 -13.20
CA PRO A 50 -9.93 -14.27 -13.24
C PRO A 50 -9.59 -13.80 -11.83
N PHE A 51 -8.77 -12.76 -11.76
CA PHE A 51 -8.42 -12.14 -10.50
C PHE A 51 -9.59 -11.32 -9.96
N ILE A 52 -9.96 -11.55 -8.71
CA ILE A 52 -11.05 -10.84 -8.05
C ILE A 52 -10.46 -9.91 -6.99
N CYS A 53 -10.86 -8.63 -7.01
CA CYS A 53 -10.53 -7.68 -5.95
C CYS A 53 -11.83 -7.25 -5.28
N ILE A 54 -11.90 -7.37 -3.96
CA ILE A 54 -13.04 -6.91 -3.16
C ILE A 54 -12.57 -6.01 -2.03
N ASP A 55 -13.51 -5.19 -1.55
CA ASP A 55 -13.29 -4.26 -0.45
C ASP A 55 -14.63 -3.92 0.21
N ASN A 56 -14.58 -3.50 1.47
CA ASN A 56 -15.77 -3.02 2.17
C ASN A 56 -16.24 -1.71 1.54
N LEU A 57 -17.56 -1.52 1.51
CA LEU A 57 -18.17 -0.29 1.05
C LEU A 57 -19.16 0.22 2.08
N ASP A 58 -18.68 1.14 2.91
CA ASP A 58 -19.49 1.86 3.87
C ASP A 58 -20.03 3.16 3.29
N MET A 59 -21.34 3.36 3.41
CA MET A 59 -22.05 4.55 2.91
C MET A 59 -23.13 5.01 3.89
N GLU A 60 -23.22 6.32 4.10
CA GLU A 60 -24.28 6.89 4.93
C GLU A 60 -25.58 7.05 4.12
N GLU A 61 -26.62 6.31 4.48
CA GLU A 61 -27.97 6.50 3.95
C GLU A 61 -28.64 7.64 4.70
N ARG A 62 -28.53 8.86 4.15
CA ARG A 62 -29.09 10.07 4.76
C ARG A 62 -30.60 10.15 4.56
N VAL A 63 -31.32 10.39 5.65
CA VAL A 63 -32.76 10.66 5.63
C VAL A 63 -32.99 12.15 5.89
N HIS A 64 -33.65 12.85 4.95
CA HIS A 64 -33.88 14.30 5.06
C HIS A 64 -34.84 14.72 6.18
N LEU A 65 -35.76 13.84 6.59
CA LEU A 65 -36.73 14.07 7.65
C LEU A 65 -36.71 12.87 8.60
N VAL A 66 -36.09 13.05 9.77
CA VAL A 66 -36.01 12.00 10.79
C VAL A 66 -37.39 11.72 11.36
N SER A 67 -37.80 10.45 11.38
CA SER A 67 -39.03 9.98 12.04
C SER A 67 -38.82 8.62 12.69
N VAL A 68 -39.80 8.12 13.46
CA VAL A 68 -39.69 6.80 14.09
C VAL A 68 -39.58 5.73 12.99
N GLY A 69 -38.45 5.02 12.96
CA GLY A 69 -38.12 4.03 11.92
C GLY A 69 -37.43 4.60 10.68
N HIS A 70 -37.27 5.93 10.56
CA HIS A 70 -36.53 6.59 9.48
C HIS A 70 -35.46 7.49 10.07
N ARG A 71 -34.27 6.92 10.21
CA ARG A 71 -33.07 7.63 10.68
C ARG A 71 -31.97 7.41 9.66
N THR A 72 -31.04 8.35 9.62
CA THR A 72 -29.78 8.13 8.91
C THR A 72 -29.12 6.86 9.45
N MET A 73 -28.69 5.98 8.56
CA MET A 73 -28.06 4.71 8.90
C MET A 73 -26.85 4.45 8.00
N MET A 74 -25.89 3.70 8.53
CA MET A 74 -24.76 3.24 7.73
C MET A 74 -25.17 1.98 6.97
N PHE A 75 -25.02 2.01 5.66
CA PHE A 75 -25.01 0.83 4.82
C PHE A 75 -23.61 0.23 4.86
N HIS A 76 -23.54 -1.06 5.20
CA HIS A 76 -22.32 -1.85 5.22
C HIS A 76 -22.45 -2.93 4.14
N GLY A 77 -21.75 -2.79 3.03
CA GLY A 77 -21.75 -3.77 1.96
C GLY A 77 -20.34 -4.12 1.50
N THR A 78 -20.25 -4.96 0.48
CA THR A 78 -18.98 -5.32 -0.16
C THR A 78 -19.08 -5.08 -1.65
N TRP A 79 -18.03 -4.52 -2.22
CA TRP A 79 -17.97 -4.31 -3.66
C TRP A 79 -16.64 -4.73 -4.24
N GLY A 80 -16.55 -4.78 -5.57
CA GLY A 80 -15.37 -5.29 -6.20
C GLY A 80 -15.46 -5.39 -7.72
N TYR A 81 -14.41 -5.94 -8.30
CA TYR A 81 -14.31 -6.19 -9.72
C TYR A 81 -13.52 -7.47 -9.99
N ILE A 82 -13.69 -7.98 -11.20
CA ILE A 82 -12.84 -9.03 -11.76
C ILE A 82 -11.99 -8.44 -12.88
N HIS A 83 -10.79 -8.96 -13.11
CA HIS A 83 -10.03 -8.69 -14.32
C HIS A 83 -9.27 -9.91 -14.80
N THR A 84 -9.10 -9.99 -16.12
CA THR A 84 -8.45 -11.15 -16.75
C THR A 84 -6.93 -11.03 -16.69
N PRO A 85 -6.20 -12.15 -16.49
CA PRO A 85 -4.75 -12.14 -16.63
C PRO A 85 -4.35 -11.71 -18.05
N PRO A 86 -3.34 -10.85 -18.22
CA PRO A 86 -2.89 -10.43 -19.55
C PRO A 86 -2.49 -11.62 -20.41
N LYS A 87 -2.85 -11.62 -21.70
CA LYS A 87 -2.50 -12.71 -22.62
C LYS A 87 -1.00 -12.99 -22.67
N ALA A 88 -0.18 -11.94 -22.70
CA ALA A 88 1.28 -12.04 -22.69
C ALA A 88 1.84 -12.67 -21.41
N LEU A 89 1.15 -12.51 -20.27
CA LEU A 89 1.50 -13.22 -19.05
C LEU A 89 1.22 -14.71 -19.23
N LEU A 90 0.00 -15.08 -19.63
CA LEU A 90 -0.40 -16.49 -19.80
C LEU A 90 0.50 -17.24 -20.79
N GLU A 91 0.89 -16.61 -21.90
CA GLU A 91 1.83 -17.16 -22.89
C GLU A 91 3.24 -17.42 -22.32
N SER A 92 3.61 -16.75 -21.22
CA SER A 92 4.91 -16.90 -20.57
C SER A 92 4.96 -17.95 -19.46
N LEU A 93 3.82 -18.58 -19.14
CA LEU A 93 3.67 -19.48 -18.00
C LEU A 93 3.47 -20.93 -18.44
N ASP A 94 3.94 -21.87 -17.62
CA ASP A 94 3.49 -23.26 -17.72
C ASP A 94 2.09 -23.37 -17.08
N LEU A 95 1.06 -23.43 -17.92
CA LEU A 95 -0.33 -23.52 -17.46
C LEU A 95 -0.63 -24.81 -16.70
N SER A 96 0.19 -25.86 -16.82
CA SER A 96 0.04 -27.09 -16.02
C SER A 96 0.38 -26.87 -14.54
N GLU A 97 1.18 -25.85 -14.22
CA GLU A 97 1.46 -25.43 -12.85
C GLU A 97 0.35 -24.54 -12.27
N ILE A 98 -0.52 -23.94 -13.10
CA ILE A 98 -1.58 -23.03 -12.67
C ILE A 98 -2.90 -23.77 -12.50
N THR A 99 -2.91 -24.70 -11.55
CA THR A 99 -4.12 -25.47 -11.22
C THR A 99 -4.37 -25.46 -9.72
N LEU A 100 -5.62 -25.71 -9.33
CA LEU A 100 -5.97 -25.89 -7.93
C LEU A 100 -5.19 -27.04 -7.27
N GLN A 101 -4.92 -28.11 -8.02
CA GLN A 101 -4.13 -29.23 -7.53
C GLN A 101 -2.69 -28.82 -7.24
N SER A 102 -2.01 -28.17 -8.19
CA SER A 102 -0.64 -27.68 -8.04
C SER A 102 -0.52 -26.70 -6.88
N TYR A 103 -1.50 -25.80 -6.72
CA TYR A 103 -1.61 -24.90 -5.57
C TYR A 103 -1.71 -25.67 -4.25
N ASN A 104 -2.65 -26.60 -4.12
CA ASN A 104 -2.85 -27.37 -2.89
C ASN A 104 -1.63 -28.24 -2.54
N GLN A 105 -0.98 -28.85 -3.54
CA GLN A 105 0.26 -29.62 -3.36
C GLN A 105 1.40 -28.74 -2.84
N ALA A 106 1.55 -27.53 -3.38
CA ALA A 106 2.52 -26.57 -2.89
C ALA A 106 2.27 -26.21 -1.42
N LEU A 107 1.01 -25.95 -1.03
CA LEU A 107 0.67 -25.63 0.36
C LEU A 107 0.95 -26.76 1.35
N GLN A 108 0.87 -28.03 0.93
CA GLN A 108 1.18 -29.17 1.79
C GLN A 108 2.63 -29.15 2.28
N THR A 109 3.55 -28.60 1.47
CA THR A 109 4.98 -28.51 1.83
C THR A 109 5.24 -27.56 3.00
N VAL A 110 4.37 -26.59 3.24
CA VAL A 110 4.58 -25.53 4.24
C VAL A 110 4.62 -26.07 5.66
N ARG A 111 3.89 -27.17 5.92
CA ARG A 111 3.82 -27.82 7.24
C ARG A 111 5.20 -28.23 7.75
N THR A 112 6.02 -28.78 6.85
CA THR A 112 7.35 -29.32 7.17
C THR A 112 8.47 -28.40 6.69
N MET A 113 8.14 -27.29 6.02
CA MET A 113 9.13 -26.32 5.54
C MET A 113 9.85 -25.68 6.72
N ASN A 114 11.18 -25.75 6.72
CA ASN A 114 11.98 -25.01 7.68
C ASN A 114 11.94 -23.51 7.31
N ILE A 115 11.40 -22.68 8.20
CA ILE A 115 11.32 -21.24 8.02
C ILE A 115 12.41 -20.61 8.88
N THR A 116 13.26 -19.81 8.25
CA THR A 116 14.36 -19.13 8.93
C THR A 116 14.33 -17.63 8.62
N PRO A 117 14.88 -16.77 9.48
CA PRO A 117 14.97 -15.33 9.18
C PRO A 117 15.68 -15.04 7.85
N ARG A 118 16.61 -15.91 7.43
CA ARG A 118 17.33 -15.80 6.16
C ARG A 118 16.42 -15.82 4.93
N ASP A 119 15.22 -16.40 5.03
CA ASP A 119 14.26 -16.39 3.92
C ASP A 119 13.78 -14.96 3.57
N PHE A 120 13.80 -14.06 4.56
CA PHE A 120 13.43 -12.65 4.40
C PHE A 120 14.63 -11.72 4.21
N LEU A 121 15.84 -12.14 4.57
CA LEU A 121 17.03 -11.30 4.42
C LEU A 121 17.48 -11.23 2.95
N PRO A 122 17.91 -10.05 2.48
CA PRO A 122 18.42 -9.92 1.11
C PRO A 122 19.67 -10.79 0.92
N ASP A 123 19.79 -11.39 -0.25
CA ASP A 123 21.06 -11.97 -0.68
C ASP A 123 21.97 -10.88 -1.26
N ARG A 124 23.20 -11.25 -1.63
CA ARG A 124 24.18 -10.28 -2.14
C ARG A 124 23.70 -9.55 -3.40
N ALA A 125 22.98 -10.22 -4.29
CA ALA A 125 22.47 -9.60 -5.50
C ALA A 125 21.37 -8.58 -5.18
N THR A 126 20.52 -8.89 -4.20
CA THR A 126 19.48 -7.99 -3.70
C THR A 126 20.08 -6.79 -2.96
N GLU A 127 21.13 -7.00 -2.17
CA GLU A 127 21.88 -5.91 -1.52
C GLU A 127 22.54 -5.00 -2.56
N ASP A 128 23.24 -5.57 -3.54
CA ASP A 128 23.88 -4.82 -4.64
C ASP A 128 22.85 -4.04 -5.46
N HIS A 129 21.66 -4.61 -5.69
CA HIS A 129 20.53 -3.93 -6.33
C HIS A 129 20.02 -2.77 -5.46
N TYR A 130 19.87 -2.97 -4.15
CA TYR A 130 19.40 -1.92 -3.24
C TYR A 130 20.40 -0.76 -3.11
N VAL A 131 21.70 -0.99 -3.34
CA VAL A 131 22.67 0.10 -3.53
C VAL A 131 22.30 0.95 -4.75
N GLN A 132 21.90 0.33 -5.86
CA GLN A 132 21.45 1.07 -7.05
C GLN A 132 20.14 1.83 -6.79
N VAL A 133 19.23 1.27 -5.99
CA VAL A 133 18.03 1.98 -5.51
C VAL A 133 18.43 3.27 -4.80
N TRP A 134 19.32 3.21 -3.82
CA TRP A 134 19.82 4.39 -3.12
C TRP A 134 20.45 5.43 -4.04
N LYS A 135 21.36 4.99 -4.92
CA LYS A 135 22.01 5.86 -5.90
C LYS A 135 21.00 6.52 -6.83
N SER A 136 19.94 5.82 -7.21
CA SER A 136 18.87 6.38 -8.06
C SER A 136 18.03 7.43 -7.35
N GLN A 137 17.77 7.26 -6.04
CA GLN A 137 17.08 8.26 -5.23
C GLN A 137 17.95 9.52 -5.07
N LEU A 138 19.26 9.36 -4.81
CA LEU A 138 20.22 10.47 -4.78
C LEU A 138 20.32 11.17 -6.14
N ALA A 139 20.47 10.41 -7.23
CA ALA A 139 20.50 10.92 -8.60
C ALA A 139 19.23 11.71 -8.94
N THR A 140 18.05 11.23 -8.49
CA THR A 140 16.77 11.94 -8.68
C THR A 140 16.80 13.31 -8.02
N VAL A 141 17.20 13.38 -6.75
CA VAL A 141 17.27 14.63 -6.00
C VAL A 141 18.34 15.58 -6.59
N MET A 142 19.48 15.03 -6.98
CA MET A 142 20.56 15.80 -7.61
C MET A 142 20.08 16.41 -8.94
N LYS A 143 19.37 15.64 -9.77
CA LYS A 143 18.82 16.08 -11.06
C LYS A 143 17.70 17.10 -10.91
N LYS A 144 16.86 16.95 -9.88
CA LYS A 144 15.73 17.85 -9.63
C LYS A 144 16.17 19.21 -9.10
N TYR A 145 17.19 19.26 -8.24
CA TYR A 145 17.40 20.44 -7.38
C TYR A 145 18.83 20.96 -7.31
N ILE A 146 19.84 20.25 -7.84
CA ILE A 146 21.25 20.60 -7.62
C ILE A 146 22.04 20.78 -8.91
N ALA A 147 22.03 19.81 -9.82
CA ALA A 147 22.85 19.83 -11.04
C ALA A 147 22.33 18.85 -12.09
N ILE A 148 22.87 18.91 -13.31
CA ILE A 148 22.62 17.94 -14.39
C ILE A 148 23.98 17.39 -14.86
N PRO A 149 24.11 16.08 -15.15
CA PRO A 149 25.38 15.55 -15.68
C PRO A 149 25.60 16.04 -17.12
N ALA A 150 26.86 16.23 -17.50
CA ALA A 150 27.24 16.64 -18.85
C ALA A 150 26.78 15.63 -19.93
N THR A 151 26.76 14.35 -19.59
CA THR A 151 26.28 13.25 -20.44
C THR A 151 25.41 12.31 -19.63
N THR A 152 24.32 11.81 -20.21
CA THR A 152 23.46 10.80 -19.56
C THR A 152 24.10 9.42 -19.57
N GLU A 153 24.91 9.14 -20.59
CA GLU A 153 25.67 7.89 -20.69
C GLU A 153 26.74 7.83 -19.59
N GLY A 154 26.77 6.72 -18.85
CA GLY A 154 27.67 6.51 -17.72
C GLY A 154 27.31 7.27 -16.44
N ALA A 155 26.28 8.13 -16.44
CA ALA A 155 25.79 8.77 -15.22
C ALA A 155 24.93 7.81 -14.39
N HIS A 156 24.97 7.90 -13.06
CA HIS A 156 24.03 7.18 -12.22
C HIS A 156 22.58 7.54 -12.60
N PRO A 157 21.74 6.53 -12.92
CA PRO A 157 20.39 6.77 -13.43
C PRO A 157 19.46 7.23 -12.31
N THR A 158 18.42 7.99 -12.66
CA THR A 158 17.37 8.41 -11.71
C THR A 158 16.30 7.34 -11.48
N GLN A 159 16.43 6.19 -12.13
CA GLN A 159 15.59 5.01 -11.93
C GLN A 159 16.53 3.83 -11.66
N PRO A 160 16.23 2.97 -10.67
CA PRO A 160 17.04 1.79 -10.44
C PRO A 160 16.88 0.78 -11.60
N PRO A 161 17.81 -0.17 -11.75
CA PRO A 161 17.67 -1.24 -12.73
C PRO A 161 16.38 -2.04 -12.51
N PRO A 162 15.62 -2.36 -13.59
CA PRO A 162 14.41 -3.14 -13.47
C PRO A 162 14.73 -4.59 -13.06
N LEU A 163 13.84 -5.22 -12.30
CA LEU A 163 13.94 -6.65 -11.95
C LEU A 163 12.87 -7.46 -12.65
N GLU A 164 11.60 -7.18 -12.38
CA GLU A 164 10.49 -7.87 -13.03
C GLU A 164 9.36 -6.88 -13.25
N VAL A 165 9.23 -6.41 -14.50
CA VAL A 165 8.28 -5.39 -14.89
C VAL A 165 7.06 -6.03 -15.55
N LEU A 166 5.88 -5.66 -15.06
CA LEU A 166 4.59 -6.14 -15.55
C LEU A 166 4.28 -5.58 -16.95
N SER A 167 3.37 -6.25 -17.65
CA SER A 167 2.77 -5.68 -18.86
C SER A 167 1.96 -4.44 -18.48
N HIS A 168 2.21 -3.33 -19.18
CA HIS A 168 1.41 -2.12 -19.03
C HIS A 168 0.14 -2.16 -19.89
N ALA A 169 -0.35 -3.33 -20.32
CA ALA A 169 -1.63 -3.41 -21.00
C ALA A 169 -2.76 -2.97 -20.05
N ALA A 170 -3.71 -2.18 -20.57
CA ALA A 170 -4.88 -1.80 -19.79
C ALA A 170 -5.65 -3.07 -19.37
N PRO A 171 -6.06 -3.19 -18.10
CA PRO A 171 -6.78 -4.36 -17.65
C PRO A 171 -8.15 -4.43 -18.32
N ASP A 172 -8.52 -5.61 -18.81
CA ASP A 172 -9.91 -5.93 -19.13
C ASP A 172 -10.62 -6.32 -17.84
N PHE A 173 -11.45 -5.41 -17.32
CA PHE A 173 -12.08 -5.54 -16.02
C PHE A 173 -13.59 -5.33 -16.07
N HIS A 174 -14.29 -6.01 -15.16
CA HIS A 174 -15.74 -5.94 -15.02
C HIS A 174 -16.10 -5.78 -13.55
N MET A 175 -16.94 -4.78 -13.25
CA MET A 175 -17.44 -4.59 -11.89
C MET A 175 -18.34 -5.76 -11.50
N LEU A 176 -18.26 -6.17 -10.24
CA LEU A 176 -19.27 -6.98 -9.61
C LEU A 176 -20.50 -6.11 -9.32
N LYS A 177 -21.64 -6.74 -9.13
CA LYS A 177 -22.82 -6.10 -8.55
C LYS A 177 -22.55 -5.87 -7.06
N LEU A 178 -22.94 -4.70 -6.56
CA LEU A 178 -22.83 -4.40 -5.12
C LEU A 178 -23.56 -5.48 -4.30
N MET A 179 -22.89 -5.92 -3.24
CA MET A 179 -23.36 -6.95 -2.32
C MET A 179 -23.84 -6.28 -1.03
N ASP A 180 -24.99 -6.70 -0.53
CA ASP A 180 -25.52 -6.22 0.76
C ASP A 180 -24.76 -6.87 1.94
N GLU A 181 -24.04 -7.96 1.65
CA GLU A 181 -23.17 -8.64 2.58
C GLU A 181 -21.90 -7.81 2.86
N ALA A 182 -21.57 -7.62 4.13
CA ALA A 182 -20.32 -6.98 4.57
C ALA A 182 -19.22 -8.02 4.79
N ASP A 183 -17.98 -7.71 4.45
CA ASP A 183 -16.81 -8.57 4.67
C ASP A 183 -16.08 -8.29 6.00
N ASN A 184 -16.67 -7.47 6.86
CA ASN A 184 -16.16 -7.06 8.17
C ASN A 184 -16.22 -8.17 9.25
N SER A 185 -16.69 -9.37 8.90
CA SER A 185 -16.72 -10.53 9.80
C SER A 185 -16.47 -11.83 9.06
N ALA A 186 -16.09 -12.88 9.79
CA ALA A 186 -15.91 -14.22 9.23
C ALA A 186 -17.22 -14.79 8.64
N GLU A 187 -18.37 -14.55 9.27
CA GLU A 187 -19.65 -14.97 8.68
C GLU A 187 -19.95 -14.17 7.40
N GLY A 188 -19.79 -12.85 7.48
CA GLY A 188 -20.03 -11.92 6.37
C GLY A 188 -19.23 -12.24 5.12
N ILE A 189 -17.90 -12.46 5.24
CA ILE A 189 -17.08 -12.88 4.08
C ILE A 189 -17.55 -14.23 3.49
N GLY A 190 -18.07 -15.13 4.32
CA GLY A 190 -18.66 -16.39 3.85
C GLY A 190 -19.89 -16.17 2.97
N GLN A 191 -20.72 -15.18 3.32
CA GLN A 191 -21.89 -14.76 2.54
C GLN A 191 -21.46 -14.00 1.27
N VAL A 192 -20.44 -13.14 1.35
CA VAL A 192 -19.83 -12.45 0.19
C VAL A 192 -19.35 -13.47 -0.85
N MET A 193 -18.63 -14.53 -0.45
CA MET A 193 -18.17 -15.55 -1.39
C MET A 193 -19.31 -16.28 -2.12
N GLU A 194 -20.41 -16.54 -1.42
CA GLU A 194 -21.61 -17.11 -2.01
C GLU A 194 -22.29 -16.12 -2.97
N SER A 195 -22.32 -14.83 -2.63
CA SER A 195 -22.84 -13.76 -3.49
C SER A 195 -22.01 -13.61 -4.77
N ILE A 196 -20.67 -13.57 -4.66
CA ILE A 196 -19.75 -13.58 -5.81
C ILE A 196 -20.06 -14.78 -6.70
N ARG A 197 -20.11 -15.99 -6.13
CA ARG A 197 -20.39 -17.23 -6.88
C ARG A 197 -21.69 -17.10 -7.69
N ARG A 198 -22.78 -16.61 -7.08
CA ARG A 198 -24.07 -16.41 -7.78
C ARG A 198 -23.94 -15.46 -8.96
N GLN A 199 -23.18 -14.38 -8.81
CA GLN A 199 -22.97 -13.41 -9.89
C GLN A 199 -22.19 -13.99 -11.07
N THR A 200 -21.28 -14.94 -10.83
CA THR A 200 -20.49 -15.59 -11.91
C THR A 200 -21.32 -16.44 -12.87
N GLY A 201 -22.52 -16.87 -12.47
CA GLY A 201 -23.34 -17.81 -13.23
C GLY A 201 -22.85 -19.27 -13.18
N LEU A 202 -21.78 -19.56 -12.45
CA LEU A 202 -21.26 -20.92 -12.27
C LEU A 202 -22.07 -21.69 -11.23
N THR A 203 -22.23 -22.99 -11.46
CA THR A 203 -22.71 -23.93 -10.44
C THR A 203 -21.70 -24.02 -9.29
N PRO A 204 -22.13 -24.48 -8.09
CA PRO A 204 -21.21 -24.69 -6.98
C PRO A 204 -19.99 -25.55 -7.35
N ALA A 205 -20.22 -26.67 -8.05
CA ALA A 205 -19.16 -27.60 -8.46
C ALA A 205 -18.14 -26.95 -9.40
N GLU A 206 -18.59 -26.16 -10.38
CA GLU A 206 -17.71 -25.48 -11.33
C GLU A 206 -16.89 -24.39 -10.65
N PHE A 207 -17.49 -23.63 -9.73
CA PHE A 207 -16.79 -22.56 -9.02
C PHE A 207 -15.69 -23.11 -8.09
N VAL A 208 -15.97 -24.21 -7.38
CA VAL A 208 -15.00 -24.85 -6.47
C VAL A 208 -13.98 -25.74 -7.16
N GLY A 209 -14.26 -26.16 -8.40
CA GLY A 209 -13.36 -26.99 -9.20
C GLY A 209 -12.10 -26.29 -9.70
N ARG A 210 -12.00 -24.96 -9.58
CA ARG A 210 -10.88 -24.16 -10.10
C ARG A 210 -10.29 -23.23 -9.07
N LEU A 211 -9.02 -22.85 -9.26
CA LEU A 211 -8.33 -21.89 -8.41
C LEU A 211 -8.93 -20.49 -8.58
N GLN A 212 -9.32 -19.84 -7.48
CA GLN A 212 -9.93 -18.51 -7.45
C GLN A 212 -8.98 -17.53 -6.74
N PRO A 213 -8.15 -16.80 -7.50
CA PRO A 213 -7.23 -15.82 -6.94
C PRO A 213 -7.98 -14.54 -6.57
N MET A 214 -7.91 -14.15 -5.30
CA MET A 214 -8.59 -12.98 -4.76
C MET A 214 -7.61 -12.04 -4.03
N GLU A 215 -7.98 -10.77 -3.94
CA GLU A 215 -7.27 -9.74 -3.20
C GLU A 215 -8.28 -8.88 -2.42
N GLY A 216 -7.84 -8.40 -1.26
CA GLY A 216 -8.56 -7.46 -0.42
C GLY A 216 -7.60 -6.84 0.59
N ASP A 217 -8.12 -6.01 1.47
CA ASP A 217 -7.31 -5.45 2.55
C ASP A 217 -6.93 -6.54 3.59
N LEU A 218 -6.21 -6.13 4.64
CA LEU A 218 -5.81 -7.07 5.69
C LEU A 218 -7.03 -7.61 6.46
N GLY A 219 -8.05 -6.79 6.72
CA GLY A 219 -9.27 -7.19 7.42
C GLY A 219 -10.04 -8.26 6.66
N THR A 220 -10.28 -8.05 5.37
CA THR A 220 -10.87 -9.04 4.45
C THR A 220 -10.06 -10.35 4.49
N CYS A 221 -8.73 -10.27 4.41
CA CYS A 221 -7.86 -11.43 4.49
C CYS A 221 -8.02 -12.19 5.81
N GLN A 222 -8.07 -11.48 6.94
CA GLN A 222 -8.24 -12.09 8.26
C GLN A 222 -9.59 -12.78 8.38
N ASN A 223 -10.67 -12.09 8.00
CA ASN A 223 -12.02 -12.63 8.03
C ASN A 223 -12.14 -13.88 7.16
N PHE A 224 -11.59 -13.85 5.94
CA PHE A 224 -11.56 -15.02 5.06
C PHE A 224 -10.84 -16.21 5.72
N HIS A 225 -9.66 -15.97 6.29
CA HIS A 225 -8.89 -17.02 6.95
C HIS A 225 -9.58 -17.57 8.20
N SER A 226 -10.26 -16.73 8.97
CA SER A 226 -11.09 -17.13 10.11
C SER A 226 -12.28 -17.98 9.68
N MET A 227 -13.00 -17.58 8.62
CA MET A 227 -14.10 -18.37 8.07
C MET A 227 -13.60 -19.73 7.56
N ARG A 228 -12.50 -19.75 6.80
CA ARG A 228 -11.91 -21.01 6.33
C ARG A 228 -11.48 -21.91 7.49
N ALA A 229 -10.94 -21.34 8.56
CA ALA A 229 -10.58 -22.09 9.77
C ALA A 229 -11.79 -22.67 10.51
N LEU A 230 -12.91 -21.93 10.60
CA LEU A 230 -14.16 -22.40 11.20
C LEU A 230 -14.79 -23.57 10.42
N ARG A 231 -14.52 -23.66 9.11
CA ARG A 231 -14.96 -24.77 8.26
C ARG A 231 -13.92 -25.90 8.17
N ALA A 232 -12.80 -25.81 8.87
CA ALA A 232 -11.79 -26.87 8.85
C ALA A 232 -11.92 -27.77 10.10
N PRO A 233 -11.75 -29.11 9.97
CA PRO A 233 -11.60 -29.86 8.73
C PRO A 233 -12.96 -30.12 8.06
N ASN A 234 -13.07 -29.84 6.75
CA ASN A 234 -14.25 -30.21 5.97
C ASN A 234 -13.82 -30.73 4.59
N ASN A 235 -14.25 -31.96 4.30
CA ASN A 235 -13.92 -32.65 3.06
C ASN A 235 -14.88 -32.30 1.91
N ARG A 236 -15.95 -31.54 2.17
CA ARG A 236 -16.89 -31.05 1.16
C ARG A 236 -16.29 -29.84 0.43
N PRO A 237 -15.94 -29.95 -0.87
CA PRO A 237 -15.34 -28.86 -1.63
C PRO A 237 -16.19 -27.59 -1.66
N GLU A 238 -17.52 -27.75 -1.72
CA GLU A 238 -18.50 -26.66 -1.73
C GLU A 238 -18.53 -25.83 -0.44
N GLU A 239 -18.08 -26.39 0.68
CA GLU A 239 -18.12 -25.72 1.98
C GLU A 239 -16.72 -25.25 2.41
N ASN A 240 -15.64 -25.95 2.05
CA ASN A 240 -14.32 -25.74 2.66
C ASN A 240 -13.51 -24.52 2.16
N MET A 241 -13.93 -23.86 1.07
CA MET A 241 -13.29 -22.65 0.50
C MET A 241 -11.80 -22.83 0.12
N ASN A 242 -11.35 -24.06 -0.08
CA ASN A 242 -9.94 -24.36 -0.35
C ASN A 242 -9.49 -24.00 -1.77
N ASN A 243 -10.44 -23.72 -2.65
CA ASN A 243 -10.20 -23.24 -3.99
C ASN A 243 -9.90 -21.74 -4.06
N ILE A 244 -10.15 -21.01 -2.96
CA ILE A 244 -9.98 -19.56 -2.87
C ILE A 244 -8.67 -19.24 -2.15
N THR A 245 -7.96 -18.24 -2.67
CA THR A 245 -6.78 -17.68 -2.00
C THR A 245 -6.84 -16.16 -2.00
N PHE A 246 -6.58 -15.56 -0.85
CA PHE A 246 -6.54 -14.12 -0.66
C PHE A 246 -5.10 -13.63 -0.55
N GLN A 247 -4.78 -12.60 -1.32
CA GLN A 247 -3.54 -11.82 -1.23
C GLN A 247 -3.80 -10.49 -0.52
N LEU A 248 -2.77 -9.97 0.15
CA LEU A 248 -2.83 -8.64 0.75
C LEU A 248 -2.81 -7.57 -0.36
N GLY A 249 -3.71 -6.60 -0.23
CA GLY A 249 -3.71 -5.39 -1.03
C GLY A 249 -2.39 -4.62 -0.91
N ALA A 250 -1.76 -4.34 -2.06
CA ALA A 250 -0.44 -3.71 -2.08
C ALA A 250 -0.47 -2.24 -1.63
N SER A 251 -1.57 -1.50 -1.87
CA SER A 251 -1.68 -0.12 -1.38
C SER A 251 -1.95 -0.05 0.10
N HIS A 252 -2.86 -0.87 0.62
CA HIS A 252 -3.09 -0.97 2.06
C HIS A 252 -1.82 -1.37 2.82
N THR A 253 -1.01 -2.28 2.25
CA THR A 253 0.29 -2.65 2.80
C THR A 253 1.26 -1.44 2.82
N LEU A 254 1.37 -0.70 1.70
CA LEU A 254 2.19 0.52 1.63
C LEU A 254 1.74 1.59 2.62
N TRP A 255 0.43 1.80 2.75
CA TRP A 255 -0.15 2.85 3.59
C TRP A 255 0.06 2.56 5.06
N ASN A 256 -0.28 1.36 5.54
CA ASN A 256 -0.16 1.01 6.97
C ASN A 256 1.31 1.01 7.40
N ILE A 257 2.18 0.32 6.66
CA ILE A 257 3.62 0.27 7.00
C ILE A 257 4.25 1.67 6.85
N GLY A 258 3.90 2.40 5.79
CA GLY A 258 4.36 3.76 5.57
C GLY A 258 3.93 4.72 6.69
N GLN A 259 2.70 4.60 7.18
CA GLN A 259 2.18 5.41 8.29
C GLN A 259 2.90 5.08 9.60
N THR A 260 3.12 3.81 9.92
CA THR A 260 3.84 3.40 11.13
C THR A 260 5.29 3.90 11.10
N ILE A 261 5.98 3.75 9.97
CA ILE A 261 7.33 4.32 9.77
C ILE A 261 7.30 5.84 9.93
N PHE A 262 6.34 6.53 9.30
CA PHE A 262 6.27 7.98 9.39
C PHE A 262 6.04 8.45 10.82
N THR A 263 5.12 7.80 11.54
CA THR A 263 4.75 8.10 12.93
C THR A 263 5.94 7.88 13.86
N LYS A 264 6.67 6.77 13.71
CA LYS A 264 7.91 6.48 14.44
C LYS A 264 8.94 7.61 14.32
N HIS A 265 9.05 8.22 13.14
CA HIS A 265 10.01 9.29 12.85
C HIS A 265 9.41 10.70 12.92
N PHE A 266 8.12 10.85 13.23
CA PHE A 266 7.43 12.12 13.13
C PHE A 266 8.00 13.11 14.14
N GLY A 267 8.22 12.64 15.37
CA GLY A 267 8.71 13.41 16.51
C GLY A 267 7.63 14.22 17.22
N ASP A 268 8.00 14.86 18.34
CA ASP A 268 7.10 15.68 19.14
C ASP A 268 7.05 17.12 18.61
N SER A 269 5.93 17.51 18.01
CA SER A 269 5.72 18.86 17.48
C SER A 269 5.52 19.94 18.54
N ASN A 270 5.26 19.55 19.80
CA ASN A 270 5.14 20.49 20.91
C ASN A 270 6.50 20.87 21.52
N ASN A 271 7.56 20.14 21.15
CA ASN A 271 8.92 20.38 21.61
C ASN A 271 9.78 21.04 20.52
N GLY A 272 10.08 22.34 20.67
CA GLY A 272 10.92 23.09 19.73
C GLY A 272 12.37 22.60 19.60
N GLU A 273 12.84 21.76 20.53
CA GLU A 273 14.16 21.11 20.48
C GLU A 273 14.16 19.82 19.66
N ASN A 274 12.98 19.24 19.38
CA ASN A 274 12.87 17.98 18.66
C ASN A 274 13.25 18.12 17.17
N MET A 275 13.91 17.10 16.61
CA MET A 275 14.38 17.09 15.21
C MET A 275 13.65 16.05 14.33
N GLY A 276 12.45 15.64 14.74
CA GLY A 276 11.59 14.73 13.99
C GLY A 276 11.23 15.25 12.59
N ALA A 277 10.56 14.40 11.81
CA ALA A 277 10.14 14.73 10.45
C ALA A 277 9.25 15.98 10.41
N TRP A 278 8.46 16.23 11.45
CA TRP A 278 7.61 17.43 11.58
C TRP A 278 8.38 18.73 11.36
N ARG A 279 9.64 18.82 11.84
CA ARG A 279 10.47 20.03 11.74
C ARG A 279 10.91 20.29 10.31
N THR A 280 11.18 19.23 9.57
CA THR A 280 11.46 19.32 8.13
C THR A 280 10.22 19.75 7.36
N LEU A 281 9.05 19.18 7.67
CA LEU A 281 7.78 19.57 7.04
C LEU A 281 7.44 21.04 7.28
N ASN A 282 7.60 21.50 8.52
CA ASN A 282 7.35 22.90 8.87
C ASN A 282 8.28 23.83 8.07
N ALA A 283 9.57 23.49 7.96
CA ALA A 283 10.52 24.26 7.15
C ALA A 283 10.23 24.23 5.64
N LEU A 284 9.55 23.19 5.16
CA LEU A 284 9.07 23.08 3.78
C LEU A 284 7.71 23.77 3.56
N GLY A 285 7.14 24.41 4.59
CA GLY A 285 5.87 25.13 4.53
C GLY A 285 4.62 24.26 4.73
N THR A 286 4.75 23.09 5.35
CA THR A 286 3.62 22.20 5.66
C THR A 286 3.39 22.13 7.17
N PRO A 287 2.24 22.61 7.66
CA PRO A 287 1.88 22.50 9.07
C PRO A 287 1.79 21.04 9.54
N PRO A 288 2.40 20.66 10.68
CA PRO A 288 2.40 19.28 11.17
C PRO A 288 1.01 18.66 11.37
N ASN A 289 0.03 19.47 11.81
CA ASN A 289 -1.34 19.04 12.09
C ASN A 289 -2.13 18.59 10.84
N LYS A 290 -1.61 18.86 9.64
CA LYS A 290 -2.25 18.48 8.36
C LYS A 290 -1.69 17.20 7.74
N VAL A 291 -0.70 16.56 8.37
CA VAL A 291 0.13 15.54 7.69
C VAL A 291 -0.30 14.11 7.99
N LEU A 292 -0.70 13.83 9.23
CA LEU A 292 -1.16 12.50 9.69
C LEU A 292 -2.70 12.47 9.84
N GLN A 293 -3.41 13.15 8.94
CA GLN A 293 -4.87 13.14 8.94
C GLN A 293 -5.37 11.74 8.57
N LYS A 294 -6.41 11.27 9.28
CA LYS A 294 -7.07 10.01 8.95
C LYS A 294 -7.62 10.10 7.52
N LYS A 295 -7.45 9.04 6.72
CA LYS A 295 -7.96 8.86 5.35
C LYS A 295 -7.18 9.52 4.18
N ASP A 296 -6.23 10.44 4.39
CA ASP A 296 -5.36 10.95 3.29
C ASP A 296 -3.99 10.24 3.23
N PHE A 297 -4.01 8.93 2.99
CA PHE A 297 -2.78 8.14 2.89
C PHE A 297 -1.91 8.55 1.70
N THR A 298 -2.53 9.04 0.62
CA THR A 298 -1.77 9.52 -0.55
C THR A 298 -0.99 10.80 -0.23
N GLY A 299 -1.62 11.76 0.44
CA GLY A 299 -0.96 12.97 0.95
C GLY A 299 0.14 12.64 1.94
N MET A 300 -0.11 11.71 2.85
CA MET A 300 0.88 11.22 3.81
C MET A 300 2.16 10.69 3.13
N ILE A 301 2.04 9.80 2.15
CA ILE A 301 3.19 9.25 1.42
C ILE A 301 3.95 10.36 0.66
N ARG A 302 3.23 11.35 0.10
CA ARG A 302 3.86 12.51 -0.54
C ARG A 302 4.65 13.36 0.46
N HIS A 303 4.12 13.58 1.66
CA HIS A 303 4.82 14.32 2.71
C HIS A 303 6.08 13.59 3.18
N LEU A 304 6.02 12.26 3.34
CA LEU A 304 7.18 11.43 3.63
C LEU A 304 8.25 11.57 2.52
N GLU A 305 7.87 11.47 1.25
CA GLU A 305 8.80 11.64 0.13
C GLU A 305 9.41 13.06 0.08
N ARG A 306 8.65 14.11 0.42
CA ARG A 306 9.17 15.49 0.53
C ARG A 306 10.24 15.62 1.61
N VAL A 307 10.03 15.03 2.79
CA VAL A 307 11.03 15.02 3.88
C VAL A 307 12.28 14.26 3.45
N HIS A 308 12.10 13.12 2.78
CA HIS A 308 13.19 12.30 2.26
C HIS A 308 14.03 13.07 1.24
N GLU A 309 13.40 13.62 0.20
CA GLU A 309 14.09 14.38 -0.84
C GLU A 309 14.81 15.63 -0.30
N ALA A 310 14.19 16.37 0.62
CA ALA A 310 14.82 17.53 1.26
C ALA A 310 16.07 17.13 2.06
N THR A 311 16.00 16.03 2.80
CA THR A 311 17.13 15.53 3.58
C THR A 311 18.29 15.09 2.66
N LEU A 312 18.00 14.34 1.59
CA LEU A 312 19.00 13.96 0.59
C LEU A 312 19.61 15.17 -0.12
N PHE A 313 18.80 16.20 -0.39
CA PHE A 313 19.28 17.44 -0.98
C PHE A 313 20.33 18.10 -0.08
N HIS A 314 20.10 18.16 1.23
CA HIS A 314 21.08 18.69 2.17
C HIS A 314 22.36 17.84 2.21
N CYS A 315 22.23 16.50 2.24
CA CYS A 315 23.37 15.58 2.22
C CYS A 315 24.27 15.79 0.99
N LEU A 316 23.67 15.86 -0.21
CA LEU A 316 24.39 16.08 -1.47
C LEU A 316 25.12 17.43 -1.48
N ARG A 317 24.48 18.50 -1.00
CA ARG A 317 25.08 19.83 -0.96
C ARG A 317 26.29 19.90 -0.03
N VAL A 318 26.22 19.20 1.10
CA VAL A 318 27.36 19.08 2.03
C VAL A 318 28.53 18.34 1.38
N ILE A 319 28.28 17.22 0.70
CA ILE A 319 29.33 16.49 -0.03
C ILE A 319 29.98 17.38 -1.10
N MET A 320 29.18 18.21 -1.75
CA MET A 320 29.64 19.17 -2.75
C MET A 320 30.30 20.42 -2.15
N LYS A 321 30.21 20.64 -0.83
CA LYS A 321 30.67 21.86 -0.12
C LYS A 321 29.98 23.13 -0.63
N ILE A 322 28.67 23.03 -0.91
CA ILE A 322 27.84 24.13 -1.41
C ILE A 322 26.63 24.40 -0.50
N GLU A 323 26.57 23.84 0.69
CA GLU A 323 25.46 23.97 1.64
C GLU A 323 25.14 25.43 2.01
N GLY A 324 26.14 26.32 2.04
CA GLY A 324 25.96 27.76 2.28
C GLY A 324 25.55 28.58 1.04
N GLN A 325 25.65 28.02 -0.16
CA GLN A 325 25.36 28.75 -1.40
C GLN A 325 23.85 29.01 -1.59
N PRO A 326 23.44 30.06 -2.31
CA PRO A 326 22.03 30.24 -2.68
C PRO A 326 21.52 29.11 -3.57
N ILE A 327 20.22 28.80 -3.49
CA ILE A 327 19.55 27.92 -4.44
C ILE A 327 19.28 28.72 -5.71
N ARG A 328 19.65 28.16 -6.87
CA ARG A 328 19.47 28.80 -8.18
C ARG A 328 18.28 28.16 -8.89
N ASP A 329 17.56 28.95 -9.67
CA ASP A 329 16.47 28.45 -10.52
C ASP A 329 17.01 27.63 -11.71
N THR A 330 18.23 27.94 -12.16
CA THR A 330 18.92 27.21 -13.22
C THR A 330 19.93 26.22 -12.66
N LEU A 331 19.79 24.95 -13.06
CA LEU A 331 20.68 23.89 -12.62
C LEU A 331 22.01 23.91 -13.41
N PRO A 332 23.16 23.97 -12.74
CA PRO A 332 24.45 23.87 -13.41
C PRO A 332 24.65 22.49 -14.03
N THR A 333 25.30 22.47 -15.19
CA THR A 333 25.82 21.23 -15.77
C THR A 333 27.19 20.93 -15.17
N ILE A 334 27.40 19.71 -14.69
CA ILE A 334 28.67 19.26 -14.09
C ILE A 334 29.24 18.05 -14.85
N PRO A 335 30.57 17.81 -14.81
CA PRO A 335 31.15 16.61 -15.40
C PRO A 335 30.50 15.33 -14.86
N THR A 336 30.19 14.38 -15.74
CA THR A 336 29.52 13.11 -15.37
C THR A 336 30.31 12.30 -14.34
N SER A 337 31.66 12.36 -14.39
CA SER A 337 32.52 11.76 -13.36
C SER A 337 32.30 12.38 -11.98
N ARG A 338 32.15 13.72 -11.91
CA ARG A 338 31.87 14.44 -10.67
C ARG A 338 30.45 14.14 -10.16
N TRP A 339 29.48 14.04 -11.07
CA TRP A 339 28.11 13.60 -10.74
C TRP A 339 28.12 12.24 -10.03
N ASN A 340 28.79 11.24 -10.62
CA ASN A 340 28.88 9.90 -10.03
C ASN A 340 29.60 9.93 -8.68
N GLN A 341 30.75 10.60 -8.61
CA GLN A 341 31.54 10.71 -7.38
C GLN A 341 30.72 11.31 -6.23
N VAL A 342 29.96 12.39 -6.47
CA VAL A 342 29.14 13.02 -5.41
C VAL A 342 28.06 12.06 -4.91
N ILE A 343 27.42 11.30 -5.80
CA ILE A 343 26.40 10.32 -5.42
C ILE A 343 27.02 9.18 -4.60
N ASP A 344 28.18 8.66 -5.03
CA ASP A 344 28.90 7.60 -4.34
C ASP A 344 29.37 8.04 -2.95
N ASP A 345 29.99 9.21 -2.85
CA ASP A 345 30.45 9.80 -1.59
C ASP A 345 29.27 10.04 -0.64
N CYS A 346 28.15 10.54 -1.16
CA CYS A 346 26.93 10.75 -0.37
C CYS A 346 26.33 9.43 0.13
N TYR A 347 26.29 8.41 -0.74
CA TYR A 347 25.83 7.07 -0.36
C TYR A 347 26.71 6.50 0.75
N LEU A 348 28.03 6.49 0.57
CA LEU A 348 28.97 5.94 1.53
C LEU A 348 28.87 6.64 2.88
N LYS A 349 28.79 7.98 2.89
CA LYS A 349 28.81 8.79 4.11
C LYS A 349 27.49 8.79 4.89
N TYR A 350 26.34 8.71 4.21
CA TYR A 350 25.04 8.92 4.86
C TYR A 350 24.02 7.79 4.63
N CYS A 351 24.08 7.05 3.52
CA CYS A 351 23.04 6.07 3.17
C CYS A 351 23.47 4.61 3.39
N SER A 352 24.77 4.34 3.54
CA SER A 352 25.31 2.99 3.66
C SER A 352 24.98 2.35 5.03
N PRO A 353 24.88 1.00 5.10
CA PRO A 353 24.76 0.30 6.39
C PRO A 353 25.92 0.61 7.35
N ALA A 354 27.13 0.82 6.81
CA ALA A 354 28.31 1.18 7.60
C ALA A 354 28.17 2.56 8.26
N ALA A 355 27.66 3.56 7.52
CA ALA A 355 27.39 4.90 8.05
C ALA A 355 26.38 4.86 9.21
N ARG A 356 25.27 4.13 9.04
CA ARG A 356 24.27 3.94 10.10
C ARG A 356 24.88 3.29 11.35
N ARG A 357 25.63 2.20 11.17
CA ARG A 357 26.29 1.50 12.30
C ARG A 357 27.26 2.41 13.04
N GLN A 358 28.09 3.16 12.32
CA GLN A 358 29.06 4.08 12.91
C GLN A 358 28.39 5.22 13.69
N ALA A 359 27.27 5.74 13.18
CA ALA A 359 26.49 6.76 13.88
C ALA A 359 25.84 6.18 15.15
N TYR A 360 25.26 4.98 15.06
CA TYR A 360 24.58 4.32 16.17
C TYR A 360 25.52 3.97 17.34
N GLU A 361 26.74 3.49 17.07
CA GLU A 361 27.69 3.12 18.15
C GLU A 361 28.02 4.27 19.11
N LYS A 362 27.89 5.52 18.66
CA LYS A 362 28.10 6.70 19.53
C LYS A 362 26.98 6.84 20.55
N CYS A 363 25.74 6.64 20.14
CA CYS A 363 24.54 6.83 20.96
C CYS A 363 23.91 5.54 21.48
N ARG A 364 24.52 4.37 21.23
CA ARG A 364 24.01 3.06 21.66
C ARG A 364 23.79 3.03 23.17
N VAL A 365 22.59 2.59 23.56
CA VAL A 365 22.21 2.32 24.95
C VAL A 365 21.94 0.83 25.07
N ASP A 366 22.53 0.18 26.07
CA ASP A 366 22.34 -1.26 26.29
C ASP A 366 20.87 -1.56 26.68
N LYS A 367 20.24 -2.53 26.01
CA LYS A 367 18.85 -2.92 26.30
C LYS A 367 18.68 -3.42 27.74
N SER A 368 19.71 -3.96 28.38
CA SER A 368 19.68 -4.35 29.79
C SER A 368 19.48 -3.15 30.72
N MET A 369 20.00 -1.97 30.35
CA MET A 369 19.82 -0.73 31.10
C MET A 369 18.39 -0.20 30.99
N GLN A 370 17.67 -0.52 29.92
CA GLN A 370 16.26 -0.12 29.75
C GLN A 370 15.29 -0.96 30.60
N ARG A 371 15.69 -2.17 31.03
CA ARG A 371 14.83 -3.14 31.71
C ARG A 371 14.92 -3.11 33.24
N ARG A 372 15.75 -2.24 33.81
CA ARG A 372 15.92 -2.11 35.27
C ARG A 372 15.94 -0.65 35.70
N LYS A 373 15.73 -0.43 37.00
CA LYS A 373 15.92 0.89 37.60
C LYS A 373 17.41 1.23 37.54
N LEU A 374 17.72 2.36 36.91
CA LEU A 374 19.07 2.91 36.80
C LEU A 374 19.39 3.78 38.01
N ASP A 375 20.65 3.79 38.41
CA ASP A 375 21.15 4.81 39.34
C ASP A 375 21.34 6.17 38.65
N GLU A 376 21.65 7.21 39.42
CA GLU A 376 21.83 8.57 38.88
C GLU A 376 22.98 8.67 37.87
N THR A 377 24.05 7.89 38.06
CA THR A 377 25.22 7.92 37.17
C THR A 377 24.89 7.27 35.84
N GLU A 378 24.26 6.09 35.88
CA GLU A 378 23.79 5.38 34.70
C GLU A 378 22.77 6.21 33.91
N LEU A 379 21.86 6.90 34.61
CA LEU A 379 20.88 7.78 33.98
C LEU A 379 21.56 8.96 33.25
N ASP A 380 22.60 9.55 33.83
CA ASP A 380 23.33 10.63 33.21
C ASP A 380 24.17 10.18 32.02
N GLU A 381 24.73 8.96 32.06
CA GLU A 381 25.36 8.33 30.90
C GLU A 381 24.36 8.11 29.76
N VAL A 382 23.18 7.57 30.04
CA VAL A 382 22.10 7.39 29.05
C VAL A 382 21.69 8.74 28.42
N LYS A 383 21.49 9.78 29.23
CA LYS A 383 21.21 11.14 28.72
C LYS A 383 22.34 11.65 27.83
N LYS A 384 23.60 11.40 28.19
CA LYS A 384 24.76 11.80 27.39
C LYS A 384 24.80 11.07 26.04
N ARG A 385 24.47 9.77 26.02
CA ARG A 385 24.34 8.98 24.78
C ARG A 385 23.21 9.52 23.91
N HIS A 386 22.03 9.82 24.47
CA HIS A 386 20.92 10.37 23.71
C HIS A 386 21.25 11.70 23.02
N LYS A 387 22.03 12.58 23.66
CA LYS A 387 22.53 13.82 23.02
C LYS A 387 23.36 13.58 21.76
N GLN A 388 23.90 12.39 21.56
CA GLN A 388 24.69 12.00 20.39
C GLN A 388 23.85 11.32 19.30
N SER A 389 22.53 11.18 19.48
CA SER A 389 21.65 10.44 18.56
C SER A 389 21.29 11.19 17.29
N LYS A 390 21.55 12.50 17.20
CA LYS A 390 21.08 13.35 16.10
C LYS A 390 21.36 12.75 14.72
N LEU A 391 22.62 12.41 14.47
CA LEU A 391 23.01 11.78 13.21
C LEU A 391 22.40 10.38 13.07
N SER A 392 22.47 9.54 14.10
CA SER A 392 21.91 8.18 14.06
C SER A 392 20.42 8.18 13.69
N ASN A 393 19.62 8.97 14.40
CA ASN A 393 18.18 9.09 14.18
C ASN A 393 17.87 9.57 12.75
N LEU A 394 18.64 10.53 12.23
CA LEU A 394 18.49 11.01 10.87
C LEU A 394 18.79 9.92 9.83
N LEU A 395 19.89 9.16 10.01
CA LEU A 395 20.27 8.12 9.06
C LEU A 395 19.33 6.92 9.09
N VAL A 396 18.78 6.57 10.27
CA VAL A 396 17.72 5.56 10.38
C VAL A 396 16.46 6.03 9.68
N ARG A 397 16.03 7.28 9.90
CA ARG A 397 14.88 7.88 9.19
C ARG A 397 15.06 7.82 7.67
N LEU A 398 16.23 8.23 7.18
CA LEU A 398 16.57 8.16 5.76
C LEU A 398 16.41 6.72 5.23
N HIS A 399 16.91 5.73 5.96
CA HIS A 399 16.79 4.33 5.55
C HIS A 399 15.35 3.84 5.50
N GLU A 400 14.58 4.03 6.58
CA GLU A 400 13.22 3.54 6.62
C GLU A 400 12.33 4.28 5.59
N PHE A 401 12.51 5.60 5.41
CA PHE A 401 11.80 6.36 4.38
C PHE A 401 12.18 5.91 2.97
N SER A 402 13.43 5.54 2.72
CA SER A 402 13.86 5.04 1.41
C SER A 402 13.14 3.74 1.00
N THR A 403 12.73 2.90 1.96
CA THR A 403 11.94 1.68 1.69
C THR A 403 10.52 2.03 1.23
N VAL A 404 9.87 2.99 1.88
CA VAL A 404 8.53 3.48 1.51
C VAL A 404 8.54 4.17 0.15
N VAL A 405 9.55 5.01 -0.09
CA VAL A 405 9.75 5.68 -1.38
C VAL A 405 10.00 4.66 -2.48
N GLU A 406 10.82 3.63 -2.24
CA GLU A 406 11.08 2.59 -3.25
C GLU A 406 9.84 1.73 -3.51
N ALA A 407 9.10 1.31 -2.49
CA ALA A 407 7.84 0.56 -2.68
C ALA A 407 6.87 1.34 -3.57
N ASN A 408 6.63 2.62 -3.26
CA ASN A 408 5.76 3.49 -4.06
C ASN A 408 6.27 3.66 -5.51
N ARG A 409 7.58 3.79 -5.71
CA ARG A 409 8.20 3.92 -7.06
C ARG A 409 8.13 2.61 -7.83
N ALA A 410 8.40 1.47 -7.19
CA ALA A 410 8.29 0.15 -7.78
C ALA A 410 6.86 -0.14 -8.22
N MET A 411 5.88 0.16 -7.36
CA MET A 411 4.45 0.05 -7.68
C MET A 411 4.07 0.88 -8.90
N LYS A 412 4.45 2.17 -8.95
CA LYS A 412 4.16 3.06 -10.09
C LYS A 412 4.80 2.59 -11.40
N GLN A 413 5.99 2.01 -11.32
CA GLN A 413 6.70 1.47 -12.48
C GLN A 413 6.24 0.06 -12.88
N GLY A 414 5.35 -0.57 -12.11
CA GLY A 414 4.93 -1.95 -12.33
C GLY A 414 6.07 -2.96 -12.15
N ASP A 415 7.07 -2.65 -11.32
CA ASP A 415 8.20 -3.55 -11.07
C ASP A 415 7.96 -4.37 -9.80
N ILE A 416 7.33 -5.53 -9.97
CA ILE A 416 6.99 -6.41 -8.85
C ILE A 416 8.24 -7.01 -8.21
N GLY A 417 9.30 -7.26 -8.97
CA GLY A 417 10.57 -7.77 -8.44
C GLY A 417 11.18 -6.82 -7.42
N ARG A 418 11.19 -5.50 -7.72
CA ARG A 418 11.63 -4.47 -6.76
C ARG A 418 10.70 -4.37 -5.55
N LEU A 419 9.39 -4.46 -5.76
CA LEU A 419 8.41 -4.41 -4.67
C LEU A 419 8.58 -5.59 -3.70
N ILE A 420 8.76 -6.81 -4.20
CA ILE A 420 8.98 -8.01 -3.38
C ILE A 420 10.27 -7.89 -2.56
N ASN A 421 11.34 -7.30 -3.11
CA ASN A 421 12.55 -7.03 -2.34
C ASN A 421 12.30 -6.09 -1.15
N ILE A 422 11.47 -5.06 -1.32
CA ILE A 422 11.06 -4.19 -0.20
C ILE A 422 10.18 -4.94 0.79
N TRP A 423 9.24 -5.76 0.32
CA TRP A 423 8.37 -6.55 1.20
C TRP A 423 9.15 -7.58 2.03
N ARG A 424 10.26 -8.12 1.50
CA ARG A 424 11.20 -8.93 2.27
C ARG A 424 11.83 -8.14 3.43
N MET A 425 12.27 -6.90 3.19
CA MET A 425 12.75 -6.01 4.26
C MET A 425 11.65 -5.68 5.27
N TRP A 426 10.45 -5.34 4.79
CA TRP A 426 9.31 -5.03 5.64
C TRP A 426 8.84 -6.22 6.47
N SER A 427 8.95 -7.45 5.95
CA SER A 427 8.66 -8.68 6.72
C SER A 427 9.53 -8.81 7.98
N VAL A 428 10.73 -8.21 7.96
CA VAL A 428 11.61 -8.13 9.13
C VAL A 428 11.30 -6.88 9.96
N MET A 429 11.18 -5.72 9.33
CA MET A 429 10.93 -4.45 10.04
C MET A 429 9.61 -4.44 10.81
N SER A 430 8.55 -5.04 10.26
CA SER A 430 7.24 -5.11 10.90
C SER A 430 7.27 -5.88 12.23
N GLN A 431 8.29 -6.70 12.48
CA GLN A 431 8.43 -7.43 13.75
C GLN A 431 8.73 -6.52 14.94
N SER A 432 9.31 -5.33 14.70
CA SER A 432 9.66 -4.36 15.74
C SER A 432 8.87 -3.06 15.66
N LEU A 433 8.22 -2.78 14.53
CA LEU A 433 7.38 -1.60 14.37
C LEU A 433 6.08 -1.75 15.19
N PRO A 434 5.72 -0.76 16.02
CA PRO A 434 4.53 -0.84 16.89
C PRO A 434 3.24 -0.78 16.07
N GLY A 435 2.21 -1.54 16.48
CA GLY A 435 0.89 -1.54 15.83
C GLY A 435 0.89 -2.12 14.41
N LEU A 436 1.72 -3.15 14.16
CA LEU A 436 1.72 -3.94 12.93
C LEU A 436 1.65 -5.46 13.22
N THR A 437 0.96 -5.87 14.28
CA THR A 437 0.94 -7.25 14.82
C THR A 437 0.56 -8.31 13.77
N HIS A 438 -0.49 -8.05 13.00
CA HIS A 438 -1.05 -8.87 11.94
C HIS A 438 -0.22 -8.74 10.67
N TYR A 439 0.19 -7.53 10.26
CA TYR A 439 1.11 -7.34 9.13
C TYR A 439 2.44 -8.08 9.35
N ALA A 440 2.93 -8.14 10.60
CA ALA A 440 4.10 -8.89 11.01
C ALA A 440 3.96 -10.42 10.89
N THR A 441 2.76 -10.91 10.56
CA THR A 441 2.52 -12.33 10.28
C THR A 441 2.08 -12.55 8.84
N TYR A 442 1.14 -11.74 8.34
CA TYR A 442 0.55 -11.88 7.01
C TYR A 442 1.50 -11.49 5.86
N LEU A 443 2.28 -10.41 6.01
CA LEU A 443 3.22 -10.00 4.96
C LEU A 443 4.37 -11.02 4.77
N PRO A 444 5.08 -11.47 5.84
CA PRO A 444 6.07 -12.54 5.71
C PRO A 444 5.49 -13.82 5.11
N ARG A 445 4.25 -14.18 5.50
CA ARG A 445 3.55 -15.33 4.93
C ARG A 445 3.36 -15.21 3.42
N LEU A 446 2.89 -14.05 2.95
CA LEU A 446 2.72 -13.79 1.52
C LEU A 446 4.07 -13.83 0.79
N VAL A 447 5.12 -13.25 1.36
CA VAL A 447 6.47 -13.32 0.82
C VAL A 447 6.97 -14.76 0.70
N LEU A 448 6.80 -15.60 1.73
CA LEU A 448 7.16 -17.02 1.66
C LEU A 448 6.35 -17.75 0.60
N LEU A 449 5.04 -17.48 0.52
CA LEU A 449 4.15 -18.09 -0.46
C LEU A 449 4.68 -17.86 -1.88
N LEU A 450 5.01 -16.61 -2.21
CA LEU A 450 5.48 -16.22 -3.54
C LEU A 450 6.92 -16.66 -3.83
N THR A 451 7.81 -16.64 -2.83
CA THR A 451 9.25 -16.82 -3.10
C THR A 451 9.77 -18.23 -2.83
N LYS A 452 9.04 -19.05 -2.07
CA LYS A 452 9.50 -20.37 -1.60
C LYS A 452 8.50 -21.49 -1.78
N VAL A 453 7.21 -21.22 -1.65
CA VAL A 453 6.17 -22.27 -1.59
C VAL A 453 5.63 -22.61 -2.97
N LEU A 454 5.21 -21.59 -3.73
CA LEU A 454 4.54 -21.81 -5.00
C LEU A 454 5.52 -22.21 -6.12
N PRO A 455 5.08 -23.07 -7.07
CA PRO A 455 5.81 -23.33 -8.30
C PRO A 455 6.09 -22.03 -9.09
N PRO A 456 7.15 -21.98 -9.90
CA PRO A 456 7.58 -20.75 -10.57
C PRO A 456 6.46 -20.04 -11.37
N SER A 457 5.68 -20.77 -12.16
CA SER A 457 4.61 -20.16 -12.96
C SER A 457 3.46 -19.67 -12.11
N LEU A 458 3.13 -20.40 -11.04
CA LEU A 458 2.07 -19.99 -10.11
C LEU A 458 2.48 -18.79 -9.27
N SER A 459 3.73 -18.76 -8.81
CA SER A 459 4.32 -17.58 -8.16
C SER A 459 4.24 -16.36 -9.06
N LYS A 460 4.71 -16.48 -10.32
CA LYS A 460 4.67 -15.39 -11.29
C LYS A 460 3.24 -14.94 -11.59
N PHE A 461 2.29 -15.87 -11.72
CA PHE A 461 0.87 -15.58 -11.89
C PHE A 461 0.32 -14.70 -10.76
N PHE A 462 0.61 -15.05 -9.51
CA PHE A 462 0.17 -14.29 -8.34
C PHE A 462 0.88 -12.94 -8.18
N GLN A 463 2.19 -12.86 -8.47
CA GLN A 463 2.95 -11.62 -8.44
C GLN A 463 2.44 -10.62 -9.48
N HIS A 464 2.22 -11.07 -10.73
CA HIS A 464 1.72 -10.22 -11.81
C HIS A 464 0.26 -9.82 -11.63
N SER A 465 -0.45 -10.43 -10.67
CA SER A 465 -1.80 -10.02 -10.34
C SER A 465 -1.85 -8.80 -9.43
N MET A 466 -0.78 -8.41 -8.73
CA MET A 466 -0.89 -7.41 -7.64
C MET A 466 -1.06 -5.97 -8.14
N LEU A 467 -0.60 -5.68 -9.36
CA LEU A 467 -0.61 -4.33 -9.93
C LEU A 467 -1.25 -4.35 -11.31
N VAL A 468 -1.92 -3.26 -11.67
CA VAL A 468 -2.54 -3.04 -12.98
C VAL A 468 -2.16 -1.66 -13.52
N SER A 469 -2.17 -1.47 -14.84
CA SER A 469 -2.01 -0.15 -15.46
C SER A 469 -3.33 0.32 -16.07
N PRO A 470 -4.15 1.14 -15.37
CA PRO A 470 -5.49 1.47 -15.85
C PRO A 470 -5.52 2.18 -17.21
N SER A 471 -4.53 3.05 -17.49
CA SER A 471 -4.39 3.78 -18.74
C SER A 471 -3.65 3.03 -19.85
N GLY A 472 -3.07 1.87 -19.54
CA GLY A 472 -2.28 1.12 -20.49
C GLY A 472 -0.88 1.71 -20.77
N ARG A 473 -0.41 2.66 -19.95
CA ARG A 473 0.83 3.43 -20.18
C ARG A 473 1.99 2.92 -19.30
N PRO A 474 3.21 2.82 -19.86
CA PRO A 474 4.40 2.55 -19.06
C PRO A 474 4.56 3.55 -17.91
N GLY A 475 4.84 3.06 -16.69
CA GLY A 475 5.01 3.91 -15.51
C GLY A 475 3.72 4.47 -14.89
N HIS A 476 2.55 3.99 -15.34
CA HIS A 476 1.23 4.32 -14.79
C HIS A 476 0.57 3.06 -14.20
N PHE A 477 1.28 2.40 -13.29
CA PHE A 477 0.73 1.27 -12.54
C PHE A 477 0.19 1.71 -11.19
N VAL A 478 -0.84 1.00 -10.73
CA VAL A 478 -1.39 1.08 -9.38
C VAL A 478 -1.65 -0.31 -8.84
N ALA A 479 -1.78 -0.45 -7.53
CA ALA A 479 -2.29 -1.69 -6.97
C ALA A 479 -3.78 -1.86 -7.24
N LYS A 480 -4.24 -3.10 -7.24
CA LYS A 480 -5.65 -3.44 -7.51
C LYS A 480 -6.62 -2.91 -6.46
N ASP A 481 -6.24 -2.99 -5.19
CA ASP A 481 -7.02 -2.45 -4.08
C ASP A 481 -7.21 -0.93 -4.22
N PHE A 482 -6.16 -0.19 -4.56
CA PHE A 482 -6.29 1.24 -4.88
C PHE A 482 -7.11 1.51 -6.15
N PHE A 483 -7.03 0.63 -7.15
CA PHE A 483 -7.88 0.74 -8.33
C PHE A 483 -9.36 0.60 -7.96
N LEU A 484 -9.71 -0.34 -7.08
CA LEU A 484 -11.06 -0.47 -6.52
C LEU A 484 -11.46 0.77 -5.73
N GLU A 485 -10.58 1.32 -4.89
CA GLU A 485 -10.88 2.51 -4.08
C GLU A 485 -11.24 3.73 -4.92
N ASN A 486 -10.59 3.89 -6.09
CA ASN A 486 -10.99 4.92 -7.04
C ASN A 486 -12.43 4.69 -7.55
N HIS A 487 -12.83 3.44 -7.79
CA HIS A 487 -14.20 3.12 -8.18
C HIS A 487 -15.19 3.31 -7.02
N ASN A 488 -14.81 2.97 -5.79
CA ASN A 488 -15.58 3.24 -4.57
C ASN A 488 -15.88 4.74 -4.45
N TYR A 489 -14.87 5.61 -4.67
CA TYR A 489 -15.06 7.05 -4.70
C TYR A 489 -16.14 7.47 -5.72
N TRP A 490 -16.07 6.97 -6.96
CA TRP A 490 -17.05 7.34 -7.99
C TRP A 490 -18.45 6.83 -7.66
N LEU A 491 -18.56 5.62 -7.10
CA LEU A 491 -19.84 5.09 -6.65
C LEU A 491 -20.44 5.98 -5.55
N LYS A 492 -19.65 6.35 -4.53
CA LYS A 492 -20.04 7.29 -3.47
C LYS A 492 -20.37 8.70 -4.01
N PHE A 493 -19.62 9.17 -5.02
CA PHE A 493 -19.86 10.46 -5.66
C PHE A 493 -21.22 10.49 -6.38
N PHE A 494 -21.54 9.46 -7.17
CA PHE A 494 -22.84 9.34 -7.83
C PHE A 494 -23.97 9.09 -6.83
N TYR A 495 -23.71 8.35 -5.75
CA TYR A 495 -24.64 8.13 -4.64
C TYR A 495 -25.06 9.45 -3.97
N ASN A 496 -24.09 10.25 -3.53
CA ASN A 496 -24.34 11.46 -2.74
C ASN A 496 -25.03 12.59 -3.54
N ARG A 497 -24.97 12.57 -4.88
CA ARG A 497 -25.53 13.63 -5.74
C ARG A 497 -26.88 13.28 -6.37
N GLY A 498 -27.54 12.21 -5.91
CA GLY A 498 -28.78 11.66 -6.49
C GLY A 498 -30.09 12.41 -6.20
N GLY A 499 -30.10 13.39 -5.29
CA GLY A 499 -31.16 14.39 -5.10
C GLY A 499 -32.55 13.93 -4.61
N ILE A 500 -32.86 12.64 -4.50
CA ILE A 500 -34.22 12.11 -4.19
C ILE A 500 -34.28 11.41 -2.82
N GLY A 501 -33.24 11.58 -1.98
CA GLY A 501 -33.01 10.66 -0.88
C GLY A 501 -32.39 9.36 -1.41
N THR A 502 -31.40 8.89 -0.66
CA THR A 502 -30.55 7.77 -1.00
C THR A 502 -31.33 6.45 -0.96
N GLN A 503 -31.25 5.65 -2.04
CA GLN A 503 -31.82 4.30 -2.11
C GLN A 503 -30.72 3.33 -2.53
N VAL A 504 -30.28 2.49 -1.60
CA VAL A 504 -29.23 1.46 -1.82
C VAL A 504 -29.58 0.56 -3.00
N GLU A 505 -30.84 0.15 -3.13
CA GLU A 505 -31.30 -0.72 -4.22
C GLU A 505 -31.04 -0.12 -5.60
N ARG A 506 -31.22 1.21 -5.74
CA ARG A 506 -30.94 1.88 -7.01
C ARG A 506 -29.44 1.86 -7.33
N LEU A 507 -28.60 2.04 -6.31
CA LEU A 507 -27.15 2.02 -6.45
C LEU A 507 -26.67 0.62 -6.85
N LYS A 508 -27.20 -0.41 -6.19
CA LYS A 508 -26.94 -1.81 -6.48
C LYS A 508 -27.36 -2.19 -7.90
N GLU A 509 -28.61 -1.93 -8.27
CA GLU A 509 -29.20 -2.43 -9.53
C GLU A 509 -28.80 -1.62 -10.77
N LEU A 510 -28.62 -0.31 -10.65
CA LEU A 510 -28.40 0.57 -11.80
C LEU A 510 -26.97 1.09 -11.93
N PHE A 511 -26.30 1.38 -10.80
CA PHE A 511 -25.04 2.13 -10.82
C PHE A 511 -23.83 1.23 -10.72
N SER A 512 -23.80 0.28 -9.77
CA SER A 512 -22.61 -0.51 -9.42
C SER A 512 -21.92 -1.09 -10.67
N LEU A 513 -22.61 -1.92 -11.44
CA LEU A 513 -22.07 -2.53 -12.66
C LEU A 513 -21.63 -1.53 -13.75
N ASN A 514 -22.18 -0.32 -13.75
CA ASN A 514 -22.03 0.66 -14.82
C ASN A 514 -21.10 1.85 -14.47
N ILE A 515 -20.50 1.88 -13.27
CA ILE A 515 -19.64 3.00 -12.83
C ILE A 515 -18.55 3.37 -13.84
N PRO A 516 -17.80 2.43 -14.45
CA PRO A 516 -16.78 2.78 -15.43
C PRO A 516 -17.35 3.57 -16.63
N LEU A 517 -18.49 3.12 -17.17
CA LEU A 517 -19.17 3.77 -18.29
C LEU A 517 -19.72 5.14 -17.90
N LEU A 518 -20.39 5.22 -16.73
CA LEU A 518 -20.95 6.47 -16.22
C LEU A 518 -19.88 7.53 -15.97
N ARG A 519 -18.74 7.12 -15.40
CA ARG A 519 -17.56 7.97 -15.25
C ARG A 519 -17.06 8.48 -16.60
N SER A 520 -16.95 7.60 -17.60
CA SER A 520 -16.53 7.98 -18.95
C SER A 520 -17.50 8.97 -19.61
N LEU A 521 -18.80 8.71 -19.51
CA LEU A 521 -19.85 9.60 -20.02
C LEU A 521 -19.79 10.98 -19.35
N PHE A 522 -19.66 11.00 -18.02
CA PHE A 522 -19.52 12.24 -17.25
C PHE A 522 -18.31 13.06 -17.71
N HIS A 523 -17.16 12.41 -17.92
CA HIS A 523 -15.97 13.07 -18.44
C HIS A 523 -16.16 13.61 -19.86
N SER A 524 -16.75 12.81 -20.77
CA SER A 524 -17.03 13.25 -22.15
C SER A 524 -17.89 14.50 -22.17
N MET A 525 -18.97 14.52 -21.39
CA MET A 525 -19.87 15.68 -21.31
C MET A 525 -19.17 16.95 -20.78
N GLN A 526 -18.22 16.80 -19.85
CA GLN A 526 -17.44 17.95 -19.38
C GLN A 526 -16.58 18.54 -20.51
N LEU A 527 -15.90 17.68 -21.28
CA LEU A 527 -15.09 18.10 -22.42
C LEU A 527 -15.96 18.77 -23.50
N ASP A 528 -17.10 18.16 -23.84
CA ASP A 528 -18.06 18.70 -24.83
C ASP A 528 -18.63 20.06 -24.41
N SER A 529 -18.72 20.31 -23.09
CA SER A 529 -19.16 21.60 -22.53
C SER A 529 -18.06 22.67 -22.54
N GLY A 530 -16.91 22.40 -23.14
CA GLY A 530 -15.76 23.31 -23.20
C GLY A 530 -14.96 23.39 -21.90
N LYS A 531 -15.16 22.46 -20.95
CA LYS A 531 -14.28 22.40 -19.77
C LYS A 531 -12.98 21.72 -20.15
N GLU A 532 -11.89 22.44 -20.00
CA GLU A 532 -10.56 21.84 -20.05
C GLU A 532 -10.29 21.07 -18.77
N ARG A 533 -9.97 19.79 -18.92
CA ARG A 533 -9.59 18.96 -17.78
C ARG A 533 -8.10 19.13 -17.49
N VAL A 534 -7.79 19.92 -16.49
CA VAL A 534 -6.42 20.02 -15.97
C VAL A 534 -6.19 18.86 -15.01
N TYR A 535 -5.45 17.86 -15.47
CA TYR A 535 -4.95 16.81 -14.59
C TYR A 535 -3.82 17.38 -13.74
N GLN A 536 -4.02 17.45 -12.42
CA GLN A 536 -2.93 17.77 -11.53
C GLN A 536 -2.03 16.55 -11.38
N SER A 537 -0.93 16.51 -12.14
CA SER A 537 0.17 15.59 -11.90
C SER A 537 0.78 15.97 -10.54
N HIS A 538 0.44 15.22 -9.48
CA HIS A 538 1.00 15.40 -8.15
C HIS A 538 2.41 14.81 -8.02
N LYS A 539 3.32 15.21 -8.93
CA LYS A 539 4.74 14.90 -8.79
C LYS A 539 5.24 15.60 -7.53
N VAL A 540 5.92 14.84 -6.67
CA VAL A 540 6.60 15.40 -5.51
C VAL A 540 7.74 16.29 -6.01
N THR A 541 7.55 17.60 -5.86
CA THR A 541 8.54 18.63 -6.17
C THR A 541 8.68 19.58 -4.98
N LEU A 542 9.89 20.04 -4.73
CA LEU A 542 10.20 21.05 -3.72
C LEU A 542 10.50 22.37 -4.42
N SER A 543 9.73 23.41 -4.08
CA SER A 543 9.97 24.75 -4.65
C SER A 543 11.32 25.31 -4.18
N PRO A 544 11.98 26.19 -4.96
CA PRO A 544 13.20 26.88 -4.52
C PRO A 544 13.03 27.60 -3.18
N ASN A 545 11.88 28.23 -2.95
CA ASN A 545 11.55 28.90 -1.69
C ASN A 545 11.45 27.92 -0.52
N SER A 546 10.77 26.78 -0.70
CA SER A 546 10.69 25.72 0.33
C SER A 546 12.08 25.18 0.66
N LEU A 547 12.92 24.94 -0.36
CA LEU A 547 14.28 24.47 -0.16
C LEU A 547 15.17 25.51 0.53
N GLN A 548 14.94 26.81 0.30
CA GLN A 548 15.69 27.89 0.94
C GLN A 548 15.40 27.97 2.44
N LEU A 549 14.12 27.89 2.82
CA LEU A 549 13.71 27.84 4.23
C LEU A 549 14.21 26.57 4.91
N PHE A 550 14.08 25.41 4.25
CA PHE A 550 14.64 24.17 4.73
C PHE A 550 16.17 24.23 4.90
N ARG A 551 16.90 24.81 3.94
CA ARG A 551 18.36 24.97 4.01
C ARG A 551 18.77 25.77 5.25
N GLN A 552 18.07 26.87 5.53
CA GLN A 552 18.32 27.67 6.73
C GLN A 552 18.12 26.83 8.00
N MET A 553 16.96 26.15 8.12
CA MET A 553 16.69 25.26 9.24
C MET A 553 17.76 24.16 9.40
N ALA A 554 18.14 23.50 8.30
CA ALA A 554 19.11 22.40 8.33
C ALA A 554 20.52 22.89 8.75
N PHE A 555 20.92 24.08 8.31
CA PHE A 555 22.20 24.69 8.70
C PHE A 555 22.21 25.15 10.16
N ASP A 556 21.15 25.84 10.60
CA ASP A 556 21.06 26.39 11.95
C ASP A 556 21.00 25.27 13.01
N SER A 557 20.26 24.20 12.71
CA SER A 557 20.11 23.02 13.58
C SER A 557 21.28 22.03 13.52
N ASP A 558 22.24 22.24 12.62
CA ASP A 558 23.31 21.29 12.31
C ASP A 558 22.74 19.87 12.09
N LEU A 559 21.84 19.75 11.12
CA LEU A 559 21.02 18.55 10.89
C LEU A 559 21.88 17.27 10.74
N LEU A 560 23.05 17.38 10.09
CA LEU A 560 23.98 16.26 9.85
C LEU A 560 25.08 16.13 10.91
N ASP A 561 24.97 16.82 12.05
CA ASP A 561 25.92 16.79 13.18
C ASP A 561 27.40 17.01 12.78
N GLN A 562 27.67 18.04 11.99
CA GLN A 562 29.01 18.35 11.48
C GLN A 562 29.81 19.28 12.37
N TYR A 563 29.12 20.12 13.13
CA TYR A 563 29.71 21.23 13.89
C TYR A 563 29.55 21.04 15.41
N ASP A 564 29.15 19.85 15.85
CA ASP A 564 28.93 19.47 17.26
C ASP A 564 27.98 20.41 18.02
N ARG A 565 27.00 20.99 17.32
CA ARG A 565 25.99 21.89 17.92
C ARG A 565 24.92 21.04 18.64
N LYS A 566 25.29 20.48 19.78
CA LYS A 566 24.48 19.53 20.59
C LYS A 566 23.80 20.15 21.81
N ASN A 567 24.04 21.43 22.08
CA ASN A 567 23.64 22.04 23.36
C ASN A 567 22.15 21.94 23.66
N HIS A 568 21.29 21.81 22.65
CA HIS A 568 19.82 21.80 22.80
C HIS A 568 19.18 20.54 22.18
N TYR A 569 19.97 19.52 21.81
CA TYR A 569 19.41 18.28 21.28
C TYR A 569 19.06 17.31 22.41
N ARG A 570 17.80 16.88 22.46
CA ARG A 570 17.27 16.05 23.56
C ARG A 570 16.50 14.81 23.11
N ASP A 571 16.45 14.51 21.81
CA ASP A 571 15.69 13.36 21.34
C ASP A 571 16.31 12.05 21.80
N ILE A 572 15.42 11.09 22.08
CA ILE A 572 15.79 9.71 22.40
C ILE A 572 16.34 9.04 21.14
N THR A 573 17.28 8.12 21.33
CA THR A 573 17.81 7.29 20.24
C THR A 573 16.70 6.45 19.65
N ILE A 574 16.54 6.52 18.33
CA ILE A 574 15.60 5.70 17.58
C ILE A 574 16.37 4.49 17.04
N ASP A 575 15.96 3.29 17.43
CA ASP A 575 16.55 2.05 16.95
C ASP A 575 16.12 1.74 15.51
N ASP A 576 17.00 1.11 14.72
CA ASP A 576 16.75 0.73 13.32
C ASP A 576 15.79 -0.47 13.26
N SER A 577 14.60 -0.31 12.65
CA SER A 577 13.58 -1.37 12.64
C SER A 577 14.06 -2.66 11.97
N LEU A 578 14.99 -2.58 11.02
CA LEU A 578 15.51 -3.79 10.38
C LEU A 578 16.39 -4.57 11.36
N VAL A 579 17.23 -3.86 12.14
CA VAL A 579 18.11 -4.47 13.14
C VAL A 579 17.29 -5.00 14.32
N GLU A 580 16.33 -4.21 14.80
CA GLU A 580 15.43 -4.63 15.86
C GLU A 580 14.57 -5.81 15.46
N GLY A 581 14.02 -5.81 14.24
CA GLY A 581 13.24 -6.92 13.71
C GLY A 581 14.02 -8.23 13.64
N VAL A 582 15.32 -8.19 13.31
CA VAL A 582 16.19 -9.37 13.42
C VAL A 582 16.32 -9.83 14.88
N GLY A 583 16.49 -8.89 15.82
CA GLY A 583 16.49 -9.19 17.26
C GLY A 583 15.16 -9.81 17.72
N CYS A 584 14.02 -9.30 17.25
CA CYS A 584 12.70 -9.86 17.53
C CYS A 584 12.59 -11.30 17.01
N PHE A 585 13.11 -11.61 15.81
CA PHE A 585 13.17 -12.99 15.34
C PHE A 585 14.04 -13.88 16.24
N GLN A 586 15.20 -13.40 16.67
CA GLN A 586 16.09 -14.15 17.57
C GLN A 586 15.39 -14.45 18.90
N ASP A 587 14.74 -13.45 19.50
CA ASP A 587 14.00 -13.59 20.76
C ASP A 587 12.83 -14.57 20.61
N ILE A 588 12.08 -14.50 19.50
CA ILE A 588 10.98 -15.41 19.22
C ILE A 588 11.48 -16.84 19.07
N ILE A 589 12.52 -17.06 18.27
CA ILE A 589 13.09 -18.40 18.04
C ILE A 589 13.67 -18.98 19.33
N SER A 590 14.27 -18.15 20.19
CA SER A 590 14.93 -18.62 21.40
C SER A 590 13.96 -18.92 22.54
N HIS A 591 12.79 -18.26 22.57
CA HIS A 591 11.95 -18.24 23.77
C HIS A 591 10.45 -18.46 23.55
N LYS A 592 9.92 -18.31 22.34
CA LYS A 592 8.47 -18.32 22.08
C LYS A 592 8.04 -19.36 21.03
N ASP A 593 8.62 -19.28 19.84
CA ASP A 593 8.22 -20.06 18.66
C ASP A 593 9.48 -20.45 17.87
N HIS A 594 10.11 -21.55 18.30
CA HIS A 594 11.39 -22.04 17.78
C HIS A 594 11.38 -22.31 16.28
N ASN A 595 10.21 -22.66 15.72
CA ASN A 595 10.05 -23.03 14.32
C ASN A 595 9.38 -21.93 13.48
N LEU A 596 9.14 -20.75 14.05
CA LEU A 596 8.37 -19.66 13.43
C LEU A 596 7.02 -20.16 12.88
N SER A 597 6.38 -21.09 13.60
CA SER A 597 5.09 -21.68 13.27
C SER A 597 3.99 -20.64 13.06
N ARG A 598 4.06 -19.47 13.71
CA ARG A 598 3.10 -18.37 13.47
C ARG A 598 3.11 -17.89 12.02
N LEU A 599 4.23 -17.97 11.31
CA LEU A 599 4.34 -17.57 9.90
C LEU A 599 3.73 -18.61 8.96
N ARG A 600 3.39 -19.80 9.49
CA ARG A 600 2.59 -20.82 8.80
C ARG A 600 1.09 -20.69 9.07
N SER A 601 0.70 -19.84 10.02
CA SER A 601 -0.69 -19.71 10.43
C SER A 601 -1.61 -19.39 9.24
N HIS A 602 -2.82 -19.92 9.28
CA HIS A 602 -3.86 -19.73 8.26
C HIS A 602 -3.53 -20.26 6.85
N ILE A 603 -2.37 -20.90 6.64
CA ILE A 603 -2.10 -21.73 5.46
C ILE A 603 -2.90 -23.03 5.60
N PRO A 604 -3.74 -23.39 4.62
CA PRO A 604 -4.57 -24.59 4.68
C PRO A 604 -3.73 -25.85 4.90
N THR A 605 -4.11 -26.62 5.91
CA THR A 605 -3.45 -27.87 6.27
C THR A 605 -4.40 -29.03 5.89
N TYR A 606 -4.25 -29.56 4.68
CA TYR A 606 -5.23 -30.47 4.04
C TYR A 606 -5.45 -31.87 4.66
N HIS A 607 -4.72 -32.28 5.71
CA HIS A 607 -4.94 -33.54 6.46
C HIS A 607 -4.34 -33.49 7.87
N GLN A 608 -5.09 -33.39 8.98
CA GLN A 608 -4.47 -33.50 10.32
C GLN A 608 -4.57 -34.92 10.89
N ARG A 609 -3.41 -35.48 11.26
CA ARG A 609 -3.29 -36.28 12.48
C ARG A 609 -3.01 -35.32 13.64
N HIS A 610 -3.47 -35.73 14.82
CA HIS A 610 -3.43 -35.08 16.12
C HIS A 610 -2.07 -34.49 16.52
N ASP A 611 -1.86 -33.18 16.37
CA ASP A 611 -0.87 -32.39 17.12
C ASP A 611 -1.38 -30.93 17.18
N ASP A 612 -2.42 -30.69 17.98
CA ASP A 612 -3.17 -29.41 18.03
C ASP A 612 -2.73 -28.46 19.17
N GLU A 613 -1.78 -28.85 20.01
CA GLU A 613 -1.39 -28.05 21.18
C GLU A 613 -0.49 -26.84 20.82
N GLU A 614 0.42 -26.95 19.84
CA GLU A 614 1.32 -25.84 19.46
C GLU A 614 0.61 -24.74 18.63
N VAL A 615 -0.38 -25.10 17.81
CA VAL A 615 -1.12 -24.14 16.94
C VAL A 615 -2.14 -23.31 17.75
N SER A 616 -2.65 -23.85 18.85
CA SER A 616 -3.59 -23.17 19.75
C SER A 616 -2.98 -21.94 20.44
N GLN A 617 -1.72 -22.03 20.90
CA GLN A 617 -1.04 -20.91 21.55
C GLN A 617 -0.74 -19.76 20.58
N ALA A 618 -0.43 -20.05 19.31
CA ALA A 618 -0.22 -19.03 18.28
C ALA A 618 -1.51 -18.27 17.92
N ARG A 619 -2.67 -18.94 17.96
CA ARG A 619 -3.99 -18.32 17.73
C ARG A 619 -4.36 -17.30 18.81
N ASN A 620 -4.01 -17.55 20.08
CA ASN A 620 -4.32 -16.65 21.18
C ASN A 620 -3.54 -15.33 21.16
N MET A 621 -2.41 -15.26 20.43
CA MET A 621 -1.65 -14.01 20.24
C MET A 621 -2.21 -13.10 19.13
N LEU A 622 -3.14 -13.60 18.30
CA LEU A 622 -3.66 -12.91 17.10
C LEU A 622 -5.09 -12.34 17.28
N MET A 623 -5.61 -12.31 18.51
CA MET A 623 -6.98 -11.84 18.81
C MET A 623 -7.02 -10.40 19.37
N SER A 624 -6.04 -9.55 19.04
CA SER A 624 -6.11 -8.10 19.32
C SER A 624 -6.39 -7.31 18.03
N ASP A 625 -7.36 -6.41 18.07
CA ASP A 625 -7.82 -5.58 16.94
C ASP A 625 -6.86 -4.42 16.58
N GLU A 626 -5.55 -4.58 16.76
CA GLU A 626 -4.62 -3.43 16.78
C GLU A 626 -4.20 -2.89 15.41
N ASP A 627 -4.44 -3.60 14.29
CA ASP A 627 -3.88 -3.20 12.98
C ASP A 627 -4.93 -2.73 11.95
N ALA A 628 -6.22 -2.75 12.31
CA ALA A 628 -7.31 -2.32 11.43
C ALA A 628 -7.74 -0.87 11.76
N MET A 629 -6.86 0.11 11.55
CA MET A 629 -7.24 1.51 11.67
C MET A 629 -7.86 2.01 10.35
N GLY A 630 -9.04 1.45 10.05
CA GLY A 630 -9.86 1.77 8.88
C GLY A 630 -11.34 1.38 9.01
N SER A 631 -11.68 0.46 9.92
CA SER A 631 -13.05 -0.07 10.07
C SER A 631 -13.93 0.67 11.08
N ASP A 632 -13.36 1.46 11.99
CA ASP A 632 -14.15 2.28 12.92
C ASP A 632 -14.47 3.64 12.30
N GLU A 633 -15.46 3.64 11.41
CA GLU A 633 -16.06 4.85 10.85
C GLU A 633 -16.97 5.55 11.87
N ILE A 634 -16.40 6.47 12.64
CA ILE A 634 -17.17 7.61 13.14
C ILE A 634 -16.72 8.82 12.30
N MET A 635 -17.50 9.14 11.26
CA MET A 635 -17.33 10.39 10.54
C MET A 635 -17.70 11.55 11.47
N ASP A 636 -16.77 12.48 11.66
CA ASP A 636 -17.07 13.81 12.18
C ASP A 636 -18.04 14.51 11.21
N GLU A 637 -19.04 15.22 11.75
CA GLU A 637 -20.17 15.85 11.01
C GLU A 637 -19.78 16.95 9.99
N SER A 638 -18.48 17.13 9.68
CA SER A 638 -17.98 18.34 8.99
C SER A 638 -17.38 18.14 7.60
N ASP A 639 -17.15 16.92 7.10
CA ASP A 639 -16.61 16.75 5.75
C ASP A 639 -17.71 16.75 4.69
N ASN A 640 -17.94 17.92 4.11
CA ASN A 640 -18.80 18.09 2.94
C ASN A 640 -18.05 17.59 1.68
N PRO A 641 -18.51 16.54 0.98
CA PRO A 641 -17.86 16.01 -0.23
C PRO A 641 -17.86 16.98 -1.43
N GLU A 642 -18.43 18.18 -1.26
CA GLU A 642 -18.47 19.23 -2.27
C GLU A 642 -17.11 19.92 -2.50
N GLU A 643 -16.15 19.81 -1.57
CA GLU A 643 -14.82 20.45 -1.66
C GLU A 643 -13.66 19.49 -1.97
N MET A 644 -13.88 18.18 -2.03
CA MET A 644 -12.82 17.22 -2.40
C MET A 644 -12.75 17.01 -3.91
N ASP A 645 -11.67 17.51 -4.52
CA ASP A 645 -11.31 17.20 -5.89
C ASP A 645 -11.22 15.67 -6.09
N PRO A 646 -11.74 15.13 -7.22
CA PRO A 646 -11.62 13.72 -7.52
C PRO A 646 -10.15 13.29 -7.60
N PRO A 647 -9.80 12.06 -7.17
CA PRO A 647 -8.43 11.56 -7.27
C PRO A 647 -7.93 11.71 -8.72
N SER A 648 -6.73 12.27 -8.87
CA SER A 648 -6.15 12.60 -10.18
C SER A 648 -6.07 11.35 -11.06
N SER A 649 -6.62 11.40 -12.28
CA SER A 649 -6.51 10.29 -13.22
C SER A 649 -5.10 10.09 -13.78
N ASP A 650 -4.09 10.85 -13.35
CA ASP A 650 -2.69 10.47 -13.62
C ASP A 650 -2.24 9.26 -12.79
N CYS A 651 -3.04 8.87 -11.78
CA CYS A 651 -3.01 7.55 -11.15
C CYS A 651 -3.97 6.55 -11.83
N MET A 652 -4.55 6.89 -12.99
CA MET A 652 -5.20 5.94 -13.90
C MET A 652 -4.35 5.81 -15.17
#